data_AF-A0A0Q6W245-F1
#
_entry.id   AF-A0A0Q6W245-F1
#
_cell.length_a   1.000
_cell.length_b   1.000
_cell.length_c   1.000
_cell.angle_alpha   90.00
_cell.angle_beta   90.00
_cell.angle_gamma   90.00
#
_symmetry.space_group_name_H-M   'P 1'
#
loop_
_entity.id
_entity.type
_entity.pdbx_description
1 polymer ?
#
loop_
_entity_poly.entity_id
_entity_poly.type
_entity_poly.pdbx_seq_one_letter_code
_entity_poly.pdbx_strand_id
1 'polypeptide(L)'
;MATTYRIHPAIGIARVGNSPEFFVGPERLGERPDPTGGFKDAQCRVKRQAARFRIFAHHDDNTVEEITDSTADIVWSVHLANRKAAYSGRGNSEPAGDLTIDPGPRTTHAPNQVQLFDNGVIRFSGQSAVTVPLGEMRSDVDNRLLVLAGAGTSASPAGNGVVDFWGNPGWYDDIADGPVSATITIRATMATPAVEGAWVITAPPKFAPHQDSPTTLYDRVLQAMIDAGHVAPPATTSYTRDVYPLLQRARDTQWVKDTYVHGWAEPVMAPAMRTAIFNKMRPAGNMPQLNGSDSEITPTQLAHLQRWKDGGADFTNDWAGVPLPEGTVSPPGLDRAALEACVGGAFFPGIEAGGKSAGNRPIVEAAFYAGAFRIDHATVTPGSISASMALPWQADFYACGSNWWPVPRPNDVMPQGTSAYQSWSRGVGSYDDMIAHWHTLGFVVQQGASHVEVERCDTASITLLTPHLHFTDIPQGPMGMVREQPLAITFEVVSPGSSVTLDYAVPPVHAQLVAGTTSTTVGPTSGSGVATARLWIIYRTGTDGSSIPTQTVTVREPVSGQTWDVLIDANTVARRTAAVALVLDRSGSMGEDRGDGQTKHRSLQQAAETFVDVMLEGDGVGLVRYDQDAQVVQPVLQLGAGGISDLNRSNTLDLIRGNSFDPAGATSIGDGIHEGRQILDTAAGTYDVKALAVLTDGVENRERYIADVAGEINERTYAIGLGTPQNTSAAALQTVSGNHGGFLLVTGAIGTDNRFLLQKYFLQILAGVSQAEVVLDPDGQLVPGVVQRIPFQLTEADAGVDVILLSPYVKAVDFRLQTPSGLLLEPWRALADPAMRYIAGREVSCFRLVLPVQLQADRYDQGGTWHALLTIGSPKLQPTAGHEQGIDASIVRGLHATPAQRRRAMQSTAITGELQRSFAVAQAANASAPAATRGQRALPYSLLVHSWSSVALRAELLQASHEPGARVDVSAVLTQSGIPLDGQAAVWADVTRPDGSSFTLVLLATEPGRHAASFIAGSPGVHKLRLRARGQTRKGMTFTREQTLTAVVWRGGDRDPVPGGGRRHDGLCEWLECLLRRGGVIQPELEKRLREAGLDLEALRKCVAGHCDDRGRDPRNEG
;
A
#
# COMPACT_ATOMS: atom_id res chain seq x y z
N MET A 1 -37.28 -15.77 45.43
CA MET A 1 -36.02 -15.20 45.93
C MET A 1 -35.57 -14.23 44.86
N ALA A 2 -35.35 -12.96 45.21
CA ALA A 2 -34.75 -12.03 44.28
C ALA A 2 -33.29 -12.47 44.08
N THR A 3 -32.82 -12.46 42.84
CA THR A 3 -31.42 -12.73 42.51
C THR A 3 -30.97 -11.59 41.63
N THR A 4 -29.89 -10.94 42.02
CA THR A 4 -29.28 -9.84 41.25
C THR A 4 -28.02 -10.35 40.59
N TYR A 5 -27.82 -9.98 39.32
CA TYR A 5 -26.65 -10.40 38.54
C TYR A 5 -25.73 -9.20 38.39
N ARG A 6 -24.44 -9.37 38.70
CA ARG A 6 -23.48 -8.27 38.73
C ARG A 6 -22.17 -8.66 38.07
N ILE A 7 -21.59 -7.75 37.29
CA ILE A 7 -20.25 -7.92 36.72
C ILE A 7 -19.19 -7.55 37.77
N HIS A 8 -18.15 -8.36 37.93
CA HIS A 8 -16.99 -8.07 38.79
C HIS A 8 -15.67 -8.31 38.04
N PRO A 9 -14.63 -7.47 38.23
CA PRO A 9 -14.61 -6.30 39.10
C PRO A 9 -15.57 -5.20 38.62
N ALA A 10 -16.11 -4.41 39.55
CA ALA A 10 -16.98 -3.27 39.25
C ALA A 10 -16.23 -2.19 38.46
N ILE A 11 -14.94 -2.03 38.73
CA ILE A 11 -13.99 -1.20 37.96
C ILE A 11 -12.75 -2.05 37.67
N GLY A 12 -12.58 -2.50 36.44
CA GLY A 12 -11.42 -3.27 35.99
C GLY A 12 -10.29 -2.41 35.48
N ILE A 13 -9.04 -2.88 35.65
CA ILE A 13 -7.83 -2.16 35.26
C ILE A 13 -7.05 -2.97 34.23
N ALA A 14 -7.04 -2.50 32.99
CA ALA A 14 -6.18 -2.99 31.92
C ALA A 14 -4.96 -2.07 31.78
N ARG A 15 -3.80 -2.60 31.37
CA ARG A 15 -2.58 -1.78 31.18
C ARG A 15 -1.99 -1.95 29.80
N VAL A 16 -1.56 -0.83 29.22
CA VAL A 16 -0.95 -0.79 27.88
C VAL A 16 0.37 -1.56 27.86
N GLY A 17 0.71 -2.07 26.68
CA GLY A 17 1.91 -2.87 26.45
C GLY A 17 2.12 -3.05 24.95
N ASN A 18 3.34 -2.88 24.46
CA ASN A 18 3.65 -2.98 23.02
C ASN A 18 3.87 -4.43 22.54
N SER A 19 3.74 -5.43 23.42
CA SER A 19 3.80 -6.84 23.05
C SER A 19 2.45 -7.38 22.57
N PRO A 20 2.43 -8.30 21.58
CA PRO A 20 1.22 -9.08 21.28
C PRO A 20 0.83 -10.00 22.44
N GLU A 21 1.76 -10.38 23.31
CA GLU A 21 1.51 -11.18 24.50
C GLU A 21 0.88 -10.37 25.64
N PHE A 22 0.19 -11.06 26.55
CA PHE A 22 -0.50 -10.44 27.69
C PHE A 22 -0.56 -11.39 28.89
N PHE A 23 -0.93 -10.85 30.05
CA PHE A 23 -1.26 -11.59 31.26
C PHE A 23 -2.51 -11.01 31.94
N VAL A 24 -3.16 -11.76 32.82
CA VAL A 24 -4.33 -11.28 33.57
C VAL A 24 -3.86 -10.55 34.83
N GLY A 25 -4.47 -9.39 35.13
CA GLY A 25 -4.19 -8.65 36.35
C GLY A 25 -4.62 -9.39 37.64
N PRO A 26 -4.31 -8.85 38.83
CA PRO A 26 -4.69 -9.45 40.10
C PRO A 26 -6.21 -9.67 40.23
N GLU A 27 -6.62 -10.87 40.66
CA GLU A 27 -8.02 -11.22 40.90
C GLU A 27 -8.31 -11.55 42.37
N ARG A 28 -7.27 -11.59 43.20
CA ARG A 28 -7.34 -12.00 44.61
C ARG A 28 -6.55 -11.04 45.48
N LEU A 29 -7.03 -10.81 46.71
CA LEU A 29 -6.28 -9.96 47.65
C LEU A 29 -4.94 -10.61 47.99
N GLY A 30 -3.88 -9.79 48.00
CA GLY A 30 -2.50 -10.23 48.24
C GLY A 30 -1.82 -10.91 47.04
N GLU A 31 -2.51 -11.10 45.91
CA GLU A 31 -1.92 -11.65 44.69
C GLU A 31 -0.92 -10.68 44.06
N ARG A 32 0.27 -11.18 43.72
CA ARG A 32 1.31 -10.45 43.02
C ARG A 32 1.44 -11.03 41.62
N PRO A 33 1.25 -10.24 40.54
CA PRO A 33 1.41 -10.74 39.18
C PRO A 33 2.82 -11.28 38.95
N ASP A 34 2.94 -12.49 38.43
CA ASP A 34 4.22 -13.10 38.02
C ASP A 34 4.02 -13.86 36.70
N PRO A 35 3.90 -13.15 35.57
CA PRO A 35 3.55 -13.75 34.28
C PRO A 35 4.62 -14.70 33.77
N THR A 36 4.19 -15.80 33.13
CA THR A 36 5.11 -16.77 32.53
C THR A 36 6.03 -16.08 31.51
N GLY A 37 7.34 -16.28 31.65
CA GLY A 37 8.35 -15.67 30.80
C GLY A 37 8.61 -14.19 31.10
N GLY A 38 8.09 -13.64 32.20
CA GLY A 38 8.34 -12.26 32.60
C GLY A 38 7.30 -11.26 32.08
N PHE A 39 7.50 -9.98 32.42
CA PHE A 39 6.64 -8.87 32.04
C PHE A 39 6.90 -8.34 30.62
N LYS A 40 8.01 -8.76 30.01
CA LYS A 40 8.34 -8.50 28.61
C LYS A 40 8.41 -9.78 27.79
N ASP A 41 8.21 -9.64 26.48
CA ASP A 41 8.48 -10.73 25.54
C ASP A 41 9.97 -10.79 25.13
N ALA A 42 10.31 -11.78 24.31
CA ALA A 42 11.67 -12.00 23.82
C ALA A 42 12.21 -10.82 22.97
N GLN A 43 11.34 -9.95 22.47
CA GLN A 43 11.68 -8.74 21.72
C GLN A 43 11.72 -7.49 22.59
N CYS A 44 11.76 -7.64 23.92
CA CYS A 44 11.82 -6.52 24.85
C CYS A 44 10.59 -5.59 24.79
N ARG A 45 9.43 -6.12 24.37
CA ARG A 45 8.15 -5.42 24.40
C ARG A 45 7.40 -5.76 25.68
N VAL A 46 6.76 -4.77 26.30
CA VAL A 46 5.98 -4.92 27.53
C VAL A 46 4.68 -5.67 27.23
N LYS A 47 4.41 -6.75 27.97
CA LYS A 47 3.15 -7.50 27.92
C LYS A 47 2.00 -6.64 28.42
N ARG A 48 0.87 -6.71 27.72
CA ARG A 48 -0.36 -6.03 28.17
C ARG A 48 -0.89 -6.71 29.44
N GLN A 49 -1.47 -5.92 30.35
CA GLN A 49 -2.25 -6.47 31.46
C GLN A 49 -3.73 -6.45 31.07
N ALA A 50 -4.38 -7.61 31.06
CA ALA A 50 -5.79 -7.74 30.81
C ALA A 50 -6.62 -7.61 32.10
N ALA A 51 -7.73 -6.89 32.04
CA ALA A 51 -8.77 -6.94 33.07
C ALA A 51 -9.75 -8.08 32.75
N ARG A 52 -9.87 -9.07 33.64
CA ARG A 52 -10.85 -10.16 33.49
C ARG A 52 -12.12 -9.88 34.28
N PHE A 53 -13.27 -9.98 33.62
CA PHE A 53 -14.59 -9.75 34.16
C PHE A 53 -15.41 -11.05 34.20
N ARG A 54 -16.18 -11.19 35.27
CA ARG A 54 -17.05 -12.34 35.57
C ARG A 54 -18.43 -11.85 35.96
N ILE A 55 -19.46 -12.67 35.74
CA ILE A 55 -20.83 -12.39 36.19
C ILE A 55 -21.09 -13.23 37.42
N PHE A 56 -21.64 -12.62 38.47
CA PHE A 56 -22.04 -13.33 39.68
C PHE A 56 -23.53 -13.12 39.96
N ALA A 57 -24.22 -14.21 40.31
CA ALA A 57 -25.56 -14.18 40.88
C ALA A 57 -25.48 -14.01 42.39
N HIS A 58 -26.16 -13.00 42.93
CA HIS A 58 -26.25 -12.70 44.35
C HIS A 58 -27.66 -13.06 44.83
N HIS A 59 -27.76 -14.00 45.77
CA HIS A 59 -29.03 -14.50 46.29
C HIS A 59 -29.41 -13.82 47.61
N ASP A 60 -30.71 -13.83 47.94
CA ASP A 60 -31.25 -13.23 49.18
C ASP A 60 -30.65 -13.83 50.47
N ASP A 61 -30.11 -15.05 50.42
CA ASP A 61 -29.45 -15.74 51.54
C ASP A 61 -27.96 -15.40 51.68
N ASN A 62 -27.47 -14.45 50.88
CA ASN A 62 -26.07 -14.01 50.74
C ASN A 62 -25.12 -15.04 50.11
N THR A 63 -25.64 -16.12 49.52
CA THR A 63 -24.81 -16.98 48.67
C THR A 63 -24.54 -16.29 47.34
N VAL A 64 -23.37 -16.61 46.76
CA VAL A 64 -22.93 -16.04 45.48
C VAL A 64 -22.41 -17.16 44.57
N GLU A 65 -22.86 -17.15 43.32
CA GLU A 65 -22.50 -18.13 42.30
C GLU A 65 -21.94 -17.43 41.05
N GLU A 66 -20.84 -17.94 40.49
CA GLU A 66 -20.32 -17.45 39.19
C GLU A 66 -21.16 -18.00 38.03
N ILE A 67 -21.62 -17.10 37.15
CA ILE A 67 -22.31 -17.44 35.92
C ILE A 67 -21.28 -17.55 34.79
N THR A 68 -21.26 -18.70 34.12
CA THR A 68 -20.34 -19.03 33.02
C THR A 68 -21.12 -19.55 31.82
N ASP A 69 -20.43 -19.82 30.71
CA ASP A 69 -21.07 -20.38 29.50
C ASP A 69 -21.81 -21.70 29.75
N SER A 70 -21.39 -22.45 30.77
CA SER A 70 -22.02 -23.72 31.16
C SER A 70 -23.43 -23.53 31.74
N THR A 71 -23.72 -22.39 32.35
CA THR A 71 -25.01 -22.10 33.02
C THR A 71 -25.86 -21.07 32.29
N ALA A 72 -25.26 -20.22 31.46
CA ALA A 72 -25.97 -19.20 30.67
C ALA A 72 -25.31 -18.94 29.31
N ASP A 73 -26.09 -18.56 28.30
CA ASP A 73 -25.55 -17.87 27.13
C ASP A 73 -25.19 -16.44 27.53
N ILE A 74 -23.92 -16.05 27.37
CA ILE A 74 -23.42 -14.73 27.79
C ILE A 74 -22.98 -13.94 26.55
N VAL A 75 -23.55 -12.75 26.40
CA VAL A 75 -23.13 -11.75 25.41
C VAL A 75 -22.52 -10.57 26.13
N TRP A 76 -21.25 -10.30 25.89
CA TRP A 76 -20.52 -9.16 26.47
C TRP A 76 -20.51 -7.98 25.52
N SER A 77 -20.59 -6.76 26.05
CA SER A 77 -20.43 -5.52 25.31
C SER A 77 -19.49 -4.56 26.03
N VAL A 78 -18.51 -3.99 25.33
CA VAL A 78 -17.55 -3.03 25.87
C VAL A 78 -17.47 -1.83 24.94
N HIS A 79 -17.47 -0.61 25.47
CA HIS A 79 -17.32 0.63 24.69
C HIS A 79 -16.15 1.45 25.24
N LEU A 80 -15.00 1.41 24.60
CA LEU A 80 -13.84 2.23 24.97
C LEU A 80 -13.82 3.54 24.19
N ALA A 81 -13.48 4.66 24.83
CA ALA A 81 -13.14 5.90 24.15
C ALA A 81 -12.01 6.66 24.86
N ASN A 82 -11.27 7.49 24.10
CA ASN A 82 -10.30 8.45 24.62
C ASN A 82 -10.80 9.87 24.37
N ARG A 83 -11.00 10.65 25.45
CA ARG A 83 -11.45 12.05 25.40
C ARG A 83 -10.39 13.06 25.84
N LYS A 84 -9.14 12.64 26.02
CA LYS A 84 -8.08 13.50 26.57
C LYS A 84 -7.81 14.72 25.71
N ALA A 85 -7.73 14.57 24.38
CA ALA A 85 -7.44 15.69 23.47
C ALA A 85 -8.61 16.70 23.41
N ALA A 86 -9.84 16.22 23.57
CA ALA A 86 -11.05 17.04 23.67
C ALA A 86 -11.25 17.70 25.05
N TYR A 87 -10.44 17.33 26.04
CA TYR A 87 -10.58 17.84 27.40
C TYR A 87 -10.30 19.34 27.48
N SER A 88 -11.00 20.07 28.35
CA SER A 88 -10.85 21.52 28.46
C SER A 88 -9.45 21.92 28.92
N GLY A 89 -8.87 22.96 28.29
CA GLY A 89 -7.54 23.47 28.66
C GLY A 89 -6.36 22.77 27.99
N ARG A 90 -6.59 21.92 26.98
CA ARG A 90 -5.55 21.26 26.18
C ARG A 90 -4.92 22.13 25.09
N GLY A 91 -5.49 23.30 24.82
CA GLY A 91 -5.01 24.21 23.78
C GLY A 91 -5.36 23.82 22.34
N ASN A 92 -6.22 22.82 22.16
CA ASN A 92 -6.83 22.49 20.86
C ASN A 92 -8.04 23.39 20.59
N SER A 93 -8.31 23.70 19.32
CA SER A 93 -9.39 24.60 18.88
C SER A 93 -10.49 23.90 18.09
N GLU A 94 -10.24 22.64 17.74
CA GLU A 94 -11.10 21.78 16.95
C GLU A 94 -12.34 21.32 17.74
N PRO A 95 -13.43 20.95 17.06
CA PRO A 95 -14.61 20.38 17.71
C PRO A 95 -14.27 19.11 18.51
N ALA A 96 -14.93 18.90 19.65
CA ALA A 96 -14.68 17.73 20.50
C ALA A 96 -14.88 16.37 19.79
N GLY A 97 -15.75 16.31 18.78
CA GLY A 97 -15.95 15.10 17.97
C GLY A 97 -14.75 14.72 17.09
N ASP A 98 -13.93 15.71 16.71
CA ASP A 98 -12.68 15.48 15.97
C ASP A 98 -11.53 15.08 16.89
N LEU A 99 -11.61 15.48 18.17
CA LEU A 99 -10.59 15.26 19.19
C LEU A 99 -10.89 14.07 20.13
N THR A 100 -11.96 13.33 19.88
CA THR A 100 -12.34 12.14 20.65
C THR A 100 -12.07 10.90 19.81
N ILE A 101 -11.25 9.98 20.32
CA ILE A 101 -11.04 8.68 19.68
C ILE A 101 -12.15 7.76 20.20
N ASP A 102 -13.13 7.46 19.34
CA ASP A 102 -14.25 6.60 19.67
C ASP A 102 -14.48 5.55 18.55
N PRO A 103 -14.00 4.31 18.73
CA PRO A 103 -14.27 3.18 17.82
C PRO A 103 -15.70 2.62 17.92
N GLY A 104 -16.52 3.07 18.88
CA GLY A 104 -17.82 2.50 19.21
C GLY A 104 -17.75 1.20 20.01
N PRO A 105 -18.91 0.66 20.43
CA PRO A 105 -18.96 -0.59 21.20
C PRO A 105 -18.51 -1.81 20.38
N ARG A 106 -18.02 -2.83 21.09
CA ARG A 106 -17.73 -4.17 20.57
C ARG A 106 -18.46 -5.22 21.38
N THR A 107 -18.79 -6.34 20.74
CA THR A 107 -19.62 -7.39 21.33
C THR A 107 -19.06 -8.78 21.04
N THR A 108 -19.05 -9.66 22.03
CA THR A 108 -18.79 -11.09 21.86
C THR A 108 -20.04 -11.87 22.25
N HIS A 109 -20.41 -12.87 21.46
CA HIS A 109 -21.63 -13.65 21.61
C HIS A 109 -21.40 -15.08 22.12
N ALA A 110 -20.14 -15.51 22.25
CA ALA A 110 -19.77 -16.88 22.59
C ALA A 110 -18.33 -16.91 23.19
N PRO A 111 -17.91 -18.03 23.82
CA PRO A 111 -16.51 -18.25 24.23
C PRO A 111 -15.50 -18.11 23.09
N ASN A 112 -14.25 -17.81 23.42
CA ASN A 112 -13.11 -17.75 22.49
C ASN A 112 -13.27 -16.79 21.30
N GLN A 113 -14.07 -15.72 21.45
CA GLN A 113 -14.19 -14.67 20.45
C GLN A 113 -13.27 -13.50 20.77
N VAL A 114 -12.82 -12.78 19.74
CA VAL A 114 -11.97 -11.59 19.85
C VAL A 114 -12.59 -10.47 19.01
N GLN A 115 -12.60 -9.25 19.54
CA GLN A 115 -13.02 -8.04 18.84
C GLN A 115 -12.01 -6.91 19.07
N LEU A 116 -11.67 -6.18 18.00
CA LEU A 116 -10.67 -5.10 18.03
C LEU A 116 -11.34 -3.72 18.09
N PHE A 117 -10.74 -2.82 18.87
CA PHE A 117 -11.09 -1.39 18.90
C PHE A 117 -10.14 -0.61 17.98
N ASP A 118 -10.11 -0.93 16.69
CA ASP A 118 -9.07 -0.56 15.71
C ASP A 118 -9.45 0.58 14.73
N ASN A 119 -10.67 1.10 14.82
CA ASN A 119 -11.23 2.06 13.87
C ASN A 119 -11.53 3.45 14.46
N GLY A 120 -11.06 3.74 15.68
CA GLY A 120 -11.20 5.07 16.29
C GLY A 120 -10.37 6.08 15.50
N VAL A 121 -10.89 7.28 15.26
CA VAL A 121 -10.21 8.31 14.44
C VAL A 121 -10.09 9.61 15.20
N ILE A 122 -8.92 10.26 15.10
CA ILE A 122 -8.68 11.62 15.58
C ILE A 122 -8.27 12.55 14.44
N ARG A 123 -8.68 13.83 14.52
CA ARG A 123 -8.42 14.86 13.51
C ARG A 123 -7.91 16.14 14.17
N PHE A 124 -6.81 16.67 13.64
CA PHE A 124 -6.26 17.97 13.99
C PHE A 124 -6.28 18.87 12.76
N SER A 125 -6.43 20.18 12.98
CA SER A 125 -6.52 21.16 11.90
C SER A 125 -5.28 21.14 11.01
N GLY A 126 -5.49 21.04 9.69
CA GLY A 126 -4.42 21.01 8.69
C GLY A 126 -3.61 19.71 8.61
N GLN A 127 -3.99 18.67 9.34
CA GLN A 127 -3.35 17.35 9.31
C GLN A 127 -4.29 16.28 8.72
N SER A 128 -3.72 15.21 8.17
CA SER A 128 -4.49 14.02 7.80
C SER A 128 -5.10 13.36 9.04
N ALA A 129 -6.30 12.80 8.90
CA ALA A 129 -6.94 12.03 9.96
C ALA A 129 -6.07 10.81 10.34
N VAL A 130 -6.02 10.47 11.64
CA VAL A 130 -5.24 9.35 12.14
C VAL A 130 -6.16 8.32 12.80
N THR A 131 -6.03 7.07 12.39
CA THR A 131 -6.70 5.93 13.04
C THR A 131 -5.88 5.48 14.24
N VAL A 132 -6.51 5.35 15.40
CA VAL A 132 -5.88 5.04 16.68
C VAL A 132 -6.57 3.83 17.32
N PRO A 133 -5.91 2.67 17.37
CA PRO A 133 -6.42 1.51 18.09
C PRO A 133 -6.43 1.73 19.62
N LEU A 134 -7.53 1.40 20.30
CA LEU A 134 -7.67 1.54 21.76
C LEU A 134 -7.50 0.22 22.54
N GLY A 135 -7.30 -0.89 21.83
CA GLY A 135 -7.13 -2.22 22.42
C GLY A 135 -8.06 -3.27 21.81
N GLU A 136 -8.45 -4.23 22.63
CA GLU A 136 -9.31 -5.36 22.22
C GLU A 136 -10.12 -5.92 23.39
N MET A 137 -11.22 -6.61 23.08
CA MET A 137 -11.94 -7.47 24.01
C MET A 137 -11.93 -8.91 23.52
N ARG A 138 -11.91 -9.87 24.44
CA ARG A 138 -12.01 -11.30 24.11
C ARG A 138 -12.73 -12.09 25.19
N SER A 139 -13.32 -13.23 24.84
CA SER A 139 -13.90 -14.17 25.80
C SER A 139 -12.98 -15.38 25.97
N ASP A 140 -12.78 -15.84 27.22
CA ASP A 140 -12.07 -17.10 27.49
C ASP A 140 -12.97 -18.33 27.26
N VAL A 141 -12.44 -19.52 27.58
CA VAL A 141 -13.14 -20.81 27.40
C VAL A 141 -14.40 -20.94 28.26
N ASP A 142 -14.48 -20.24 29.39
CA ASP A 142 -15.64 -20.21 30.28
C ASP A 142 -16.58 -19.03 29.95
N ASN A 143 -16.29 -18.30 28.87
CA ASN A 143 -16.94 -17.04 28.46
C ASN A 143 -16.81 -15.91 29.50
N ARG A 144 -15.70 -15.88 30.25
CA ARG A 144 -15.30 -14.67 31.00
C ARG A 144 -14.72 -13.66 30.02
N LEU A 145 -15.02 -12.39 30.24
CA LEU A 145 -14.52 -11.31 29.39
C LEU A 145 -13.11 -10.89 29.82
N LEU A 146 -12.20 -10.75 28.87
CA LEU A 146 -10.92 -10.06 29.04
C LEU A 146 -10.93 -8.79 28.20
N VAL A 147 -10.57 -7.66 28.81
CA VAL A 147 -10.31 -6.41 28.09
C VAL A 147 -8.82 -6.10 28.16
N LEU A 148 -8.21 -5.89 27.00
CA LEU A 148 -6.81 -5.52 26.87
C LEU A 148 -6.72 -4.09 26.34
N ALA A 149 -5.80 -3.32 26.90
CA ALA A 149 -5.53 -1.95 26.49
C ALA A 149 -4.80 -1.87 25.13
N GLY A 150 -4.60 -0.64 24.65
CA GLY A 150 -3.75 -0.33 23.50
C GLY A 150 -2.26 -0.68 23.69
N ALA A 151 -1.46 -0.31 22.70
CA ALA A 151 -0.04 -0.63 22.62
C ALA A 151 0.86 0.32 23.43
N GLY A 152 0.31 1.39 24.02
CA GLY A 152 1.04 2.46 24.68
C GLY A 152 1.56 3.50 23.68
N THR A 153 0.89 3.65 22.54
CA THR A 153 1.27 4.58 21.46
C THR A 153 0.79 6.00 21.76
N SER A 154 1.70 6.97 21.58
CA SER A 154 1.41 8.40 21.68
C SER A 154 2.10 9.14 20.53
N ALA A 155 1.42 10.09 19.90
CA ALA A 155 1.99 10.84 18.79
C ALA A 155 1.35 12.23 18.60
N SER A 156 2.04 13.06 17.81
CA SER A 156 1.52 14.30 17.24
C SER A 156 1.61 14.24 15.71
N PRO A 157 0.49 14.29 14.96
CA PRO A 157 0.53 14.24 13.49
C PRO A 157 1.31 15.39 12.86
N ALA A 158 1.33 16.55 13.53
CA ALA A 158 2.11 17.72 13.10
C ALA A 158 3.59 17.67 13.53
N GLY A 159 4.00 16.64 14.29
CA GLY A 159 5.36 16.53 14.84
C GLY A 159 5.66 17.53 15.96
N ASN A 160 4.66 17.97 16.72
CA ASN A 160 4.85 18.90 17.83
C ASN A 160 5.65 18.22 18.96
N GLY A 161 6.62 18.90 19.57
CA GLY A 161 7.30 18.40 20.77
C GLY A 161 6.39 18.48 22.02
N VAL A 162 6.75 17.74 23.07
CA VAL A 162 6.08 17.82 24.39
C VAL A 162 6.69 18.96 25.22
N VAL A 163 5.83 19.87 25.68
CA VAL A 163 6.25 21.10 26.40
C VAL A 163 5.72 21.19 27.83
N ASP A 164 4.67 20.43 28.16
CA ASP A 164 4.06 20.38 29.49
C ASP A 164 3.82 18.93 29.92
N PHE A 165 3.84 18.66 31.23
CA PHE A 165 3.61 17.31 31.74
C PHE A 165 2.17 16.84 31.58
N TRP A 166 1.20 17.77 31.57
CA TRP A 166 -0.21 17.46 31.62
C TRP A 166 -0.88 17.65 30.26
N GLY A 167 -0.72 18.80 29.59
CA GLY A 167 -1.50 19.12 28.38
C GLY A 167 -0.66 19.64 27.22
N ASN A 168 -0.65 18.89 26.12
CA ASN A 168 0.12 19.22 24.91
C ASN A 168 -0.81 19.32 23.69
N PRO A 169 -0.94 20.49 23.03
CA PRO A 169 -1.78 20.65 21.85
C PRO A 169 -1.32 19.79 20.66
N GLY A 170 -2.28 19.25 19.89
CA GLY A 170 -1.97 18.43 18.72
C GLY A 170 -1.46 17.02 19.02
N TRP A 171 -1.60 16.54 20.26
CA TRP A 171 -1.18 15.20 20.70
C TRP A 171 -2.37 14.29 20.97
N TYR A 172 -2.15 12.98 20.80
CA TYR A 172 -3.04 11.91 21.25
C TYR A 172 -2.26 10.76 21.91
N ASP A 173 -2.95 9.93 22.67
CA ASP A 173 -2.47 8.64 23.16
C ASP A 173 -3.57 7.57 23.02
N ASP A 174 -3.27 6.32 23.37
CA ASP A 174 -4.19 5.17 23.27
C ASP A 174 -4.77 4.70 24.62
N ILE A 175 -4.73 5.58 25.62
CA ILE A 175 -5.42 5.37 26.90
C ILE A 175 -6.92 5.61 26.72
N ALA A 176 -7.76 4.81 27.35
CA ALA A 176 -9.19 4.84 27.20
C ALA A 176 -9.89 4.32 28.46
N ASP A 177 -11.17 4.58 28.56
CA ASP A 177 -12.04 3.96 29.57
C ASP A 177 -13.46 3.84 29.04
N GLY A 178 -14.28 3.02 29.68
CA GLY A 178 -15.70 2.97 29.36
C GLY A 178 -16.47 1.81 29.96
N PRO A 179 -17.79 1.72 29.66
CA PRO A 179 -18.68 0.75 30.26
C PRO A 179 -18.44 -0.67 29.76
N VAL A 180 -18.62 -1.62 30.68
CA VAL A 180 -18.66 -3.06 30.45
C VAL A 180 -20.06 -3.55 30.81
N SER A 181 -20.76 -4.13 29.85
CA SER A 181 -22.13 -4.63 29.98
C SER A 181 -22.22 -6.08 29.54
N ALA A 182 -23.24 -6.79 30.02
CA ALA A 182 -23.54 -8.14 29.57
C ALA A 182 -25.05 -8.36 29.50
N THR A 183 -25.46 -9.23 28.57
CA THR A 183 -26.78 -9.85 28.61
C THR A 183 -26.59 -11.36 28.80
N ILE A 184 -27.43 -11.96 29.63
CA ILE A 184 -27.37 -13.39 29.91
C ILE A 184 -28.72 -14.05 29.61
N THR A 185 -28.68 -15.27 29.09
CA THR A 185 -29.85 -16.15 28.98
C THR A 185 -29.56 -17.41 29.80
N ILE A 186 -30.23 -17.57 30.94
CA ILE A 186 -30.00 -18.70 31.85
C ILE A 186 -30.49 -19.98 31.19
N ARG A 187 -29.61 -20.94 30.91
CA ARG A 187 -29.95 -22.15 30.12
C ARG A 187 -31.04 -22.98 30.77
N ALA A 188 -31.06 -23.07 32.09
CA ALA A 188 -32.03 -23.87 32.83
C ALA A 188 -33.47 -23.34 32.75
N THR A 189 -33.65 -22.03 32.56
CA THR A 189 -34.97 -21.37 32.63
C THR A 189 -35.33 -20.58 31.38
N MET A 190 -34.37 -20.39 30.48
CA MET A 190 -34.41 -19.45 29.35
C MET A 190 -34.70 -17.99 29.75
N ALA A 191 -34.54 -17.65 31.02
CA ALA A 191 -34.77 -16.29 31.50
C ALA A 191 -33.59 -15.37 31.13
N THR A 192 -33.91 -14.11 30.82
CA THR A 192 -32.92 -13.07 30.50
C THR A 192 -32.93 -11.95 31.55
N PRO A 193 -32.43 -12.21 32.78
CA PRO A 193 -32.41 -11.20 33.84
C PRO A 193 -31.46 -10.04 33.50
N ALA A 194 -31.74 -8.87 34.06
CA ALA A 194 -30.84 -7.72 33.95
C ALA A 194 -29.54 -7.99 34.71
N VAL A 195 -28.42 -7.53 34.13
CA VAL A 195 -27.09 -7.60 34.73
C VAL A 195 -26.61 -6.18 35.03
N GLU A 196 -26.23 -5.92 36.28
CA GLU A 196 -25.60 -4.65 36.66
C GLU A 196 -24.20 -4.56 36.06
N GLY A 197 -23.96 -3.46 35.33
CA GLY A 197 -22.74 -3.18 34.58
C GLY A 197 -21.49 -2.95 35.44
N ALA A 198 -20.34 -2.93 34.77
CA ALA A 198 -19.04 -2.54 35.31
C ALA A 198 -18.39 -1.46 34.43
N TRP A 199 -17.19 -1.03 34.79
CA TRP A 199 -16.36 -0.10 34.01
C TRP A 199 -14.97 -0.67 33.82
N VAL A 200 -14.29 -0.30 32.74
CA VAL A 200 -12.87 -0.61 32.53
C VAL A 200 -12.09 0.69 32.34
N ILE A 201 -10.92 0.76 32.96
CA ILE A 201 -9.94 1.83 32.76
C ILE A 201 -8.70 1.19 32.16
N THR A 202 -8.24 1.70 31.02
CA THR A 202 -6.91 1.38 30.51
C THR A 202 -5.90 2.37 31.07
N ALA A 203 -4.73 1.88 31.46
CA ALA A 203 -3.76 2.65 32.22
C ALA A 203 -2.32 2.41 31.74
N PRO A 204 -1.36 3.27 32.12
CA PRO A 204 0.05 2.99 31.97
C PRO A 204 0.48 1.66 32.63
N PRO A 205 1.63 1.06 32.24
CA PRO A 205 2.19 -0.08 32.94
C PRO A 205 2.50 0.25 34.42
N LYS A 206 2.34 -0.72 35.31
CA LYS A 206 2.81 -0.64 36.71
C LYS A 206 4.18 -1.26 36.79
N PHE A 207 5.23 -0.44 36.87
CA PHE A 207 6.61 -0.93 36.81
C PHE A 207 7.10 -1.55 38.13
N ALA A 208 6.39 -1.41 39.26
CA ALA A 208 6.64 -2.21 40.47
C ALA A 208 5.39 -3.04 40.84
N PRO A 209 5.07 -4.11 40.08
CA PRO A 209 3.81 -4.84 40.22
C PRO A 209 3.64 -5.56 41.55
N HIS A 210 4.74 -5.87 42.26
CA HIS A 210 4.73 -6.57 43.55
C HIS A 210 4.56 -5.63 44.77
N GLN A 211 4.41 -4.33 44.54
CA GLN A 211 4.29 -3.31 45.57
C GLN A 211 2.99 -2.53 45.40
N ASP A 212 2.44 -2.01 46.51
CA ASP A 212 1.24 -1.18 46.49
C ASP A 212 1.51 0.19 47.12
N SER A 213 0.78 1.19 46.64
CA SER A 213 0.91 2.56 47.14
C SER A 213 0.32 2.67 48.56
N PRO A 214 0.88 3.48 49.48
CA PRO A 214 0.31 3.68 50.81
C PRO A 214 -1.19 4.05 50.82
N THR A 215 -1.58 4.92 49.90
CA THR A 215 -2.98 5.19 49.57
C THR A 215 -3.25 4.67 48.16
N THR A 216 -4.07 3.63 48.05
CA THR A 216 -4.45 3.00 46.78
C THR A 216 -5.70 3.64 46.19
N LEU A 217 -5.99 3.37 44.92
CA LEU A 217 -7.23 3.86 44.30
C LEU A 217 -8.47 3.28 45.01
N TYR A 218 -8.39 2.06 45.54
CA TYR A 218 -9.44 1.47 46.37
C TYR A 218 -9.73 2.34 47.59
N ASP A 219 -8.69 2.77 48.32
CA ASP A 219 -8.85 3.58 49.53
C ASP A 219 -9.56 4.91 49.23
N ARG A 220 -9.26 5.52 48.08
CA ARG A 220 -9.90 6.76 47.63
C ARG A 220 -11.35 6.59 47.23
N VAL A 221 -11.64 5.59 46.40
CA VAL A 221 -13.01 5.34 45.94
C VAL A 221 -13.85 4.90 47.13
N LEU A 222 -13.34 4.07 48.04
CA LEU A 222 -14.02 3.70 49.28
C LEU A 222 -14.40 4.93 50.11
N GLN A 223 -13.47 5.87 50.30
CA GLN A 223 -13.78 7.10 51.03
C GLN A 223 -14.89 7.91 50.34
N ALA A 224 -14.83 8.07 49.01
CA ALA A 224 -15.88 8.75 48.26
C ALA A 224 -17.24 8.04 48.37
N MET A 225 -17.25 6.70 48.38
CA MET A 225 -18.48 5.92 48.55
C MET A 225 -19.06 6.05 49.97
N ILE A 226 -18.21 6.19 50.99
CA ILE A 226 -18.63 6.47 52.36
C ILE A 226 -19.23 7.88 52.47
N ASP A 227 -18.55 8.88 51.90
CA ASP A 227 -18.99 10.27 51.93
C ASP A 227 -20.32 10.46 51.18
N ALA A 228 -20.53 9.70 50.10
CA ALA A 228 -21.77 9.65 49.34
C ALA A 228 -22.89 8.81 50.00
N GLY A 229 -22.59 8.10 51.09
CA GLY A 229 -23.55 7.24 51.79
C GLY A 229 -23.86 5.91 51.08
N HIS A 230 -23.09 5.53 50.06
CA HIS A 230 -23.22 4.23 49.39
C HIS A 230 -22.61 3.08 50.20
N VAL A 231 -21.66 3.38 51.08
CA VAL A 231 -21.00 2.41 51.96
C VAL A 231 -20.99 2.95 53.39
N ALA A 232 -21.28 2.11 54.38
CA ALA A 232 -21.19 2.52 55.79
C ALA A 232 -19.71 2.62 56.24
N PRO A 233 -19.33 3.64 57.03
CA PRO A 233 -17.98 3.72 57.57
C PRO A 233 -17.66 2.53 58.49
N PRO A 234 -16.46 1.93 58.42
CA PRO A 234 -16.08 0.82 59.28
C PRO A 234 -16.10 1.19 60.77
N ALA A 235 -16.86 0.42 61.57
CA ALA A 235 -16.94 0.61 63.02
C ALA A 235 -15.77 -0.03 63.78
N THR A 236 -15.23 -1.13 63.27
CA THR A 236 -14.16 -1.92 63.91
C THR A 236 -12.88 -1.95 63.08
N THR A 237 -11.74 -2.26 63.70
CA THR A 237 -10.43 -2.42 63.06
C THR A 237 -9.84 -3.80 63.34
N SER A 238 -9.45 -4.51 62.28
CA SER A 238 -8.56 -5.69 62.32
C SER A 238 -7.12 -5.25 62.13
N TYR A 239 -6.18 -5.81 62.91
CA TYR A 239 -4.76 -5.54 62.68
C TYR A 239 -4.32 -6.07 61.31
N THR A 240 -4.67 -7.32 61.01
CA THR A 240 -4.22 -8.04 59.82
C THR A 240 -4.78 -7.45 58.53
N ARG A 241 -6.06 -7.02 58.53
CA ARG A 241 -6.75 -6.55 57.32
C ARG A 241 -6.66 -5.04 57.12
N ASP A 242 -6.67 -4.26 58.21
CA ASP A 242 -6.89 -2.80 58.13
C ASP A 242 -5.64 -1.98 58.54
N VAL A 243 -4.72 -2.55 59.33
CA VAL A 243 -3.50 -1.84 59.82
C VAL A 243 -2.24 -2.32 59.11
N TYR A 244 -2.01 -3.63 59.09
CA TYR A 244 -0.80 -4.24 58.54
C TYR A 244 -0.53 -3.83 57.07
N PRO A 245 -1.51 -3.86 56.14
CA PRO A 245 -1.25 -3.47 54.76
C PRO A 245 -0.76 -2.03 54.63
N LEU A 246 -1.29 -1.11 55.43
CA LEU A 246 -0.86 0.29 55.42
C LEU A 246 0.59 0.46 55.90
N LEU A 247 0.96 -0.27 56.97
CA LEU A 247 2.33 -0.28 57.48
C LEU A 247 3.30 -0.92 56.47
N GLN A 248 2.92 -2.04 55.87
CA GLN A 248 3.70 -2.72 54.85
C GLN A 248 3.95 -1.82 53.64
N ARG A 249 2.90 -1.21 53.07
CA ARG A 249 3.00 -0.30 51.90
C ARG A 249 3.92 0.89 52.17
N ALA A 250 3.83 1.46 53.38
CA ALA A 250 4.74 2.53 53.81
C ALA A 250 6.21 2.07 53.87
N ARG A 251 6.47 0.86 54.39
CA ARG A 251 7.83 0.29 54.44
C ARG A 251 8.36 -0.07 53.06
N ASP A 252 7.55 -0.70 52.22
CA ASP A 252 7.99 -1.26 50.94
C ASP A 252 8.25 -0.16 49.88
N THR A 253 7.76 1.07 50.10
CA THR A 253 8.09 2.24 49.28
C THR A 253 9.61 2.48 49.15
N GLN A 254 10.42 2.02 50.11
CA GLN A 254 11.87 2.15 50.06
C GLN A 254 12.48 1.52 48.81
N TRP A 255 11.86 0.47 48.25
CA TRP A 255 12.43 -0.32 47.15
C TRP A 255 12.38 0.36 45.79
N VAL A 256 11.60 1.43 45.68
CA VAL A 256 11.34 2.17 44.43
C VAL A 256 11.71 3.65 44.54
N LYS A 257 12.31 4.02 45.66
CA LYS A 257 12.74 5.38 45.98
C LYS A 257 13.76 5.33 47.11
N ASP A 258 14.93 5.91 46.88
CA ASP A 258 15.96 5.98 47.91
C ASP A 258 15.51 6.91 49.05
N THR A 259 15.06 6.32 50.16
CA THR A 259 14.47 7.04 51.29
C THR A 259 14.77 6.36 52.63
N TYR A 260 14.36 6.99 53.73
CA TYR A 260 14.61 6.45 55.06
C TYR A 260 13.91 5.10 55.26
N VAL A 261 14.67 4.10 55.68
CA VAL A 261 14.16 2.75 55.92
C VAL A 261 13.27 2.73 57.17
N HIS A 262 12.02 2.35 56.98
CA HIS A 262 11.09 2.08 58.08
C HIS A 262 11.33 0.66 58.63
N GLY A 263 11.49 0.54 59.96
CA GLY A 263 11.76 -0.73 60.61
C GLY A 263 10.95 -0.92 61.90
N TRP A 264 10.18 -2.01 61.96
CA TRP A 264 9.50 -2.49 63.16
C TRP A 264 9.22 -3.99 63.04
N ALA A 265 9.04 -4.66 64.17
CA ALA A 265 8.60 -6.05 64.21
C ALA A 265 7.07 -6.12 64.17
N GLU A 266 6.54 -7.07 63.41
CA GLU A 266 5.10 -7.36 63.34
C GLU A 266 4.72 -8.42 64.39
N PRO A 267 3.59 -8.26 65.11
CA PRO A 267 2.66 -7.15 65.05
C PRO A 267 3.12 -5.97 65.94
N VAL A 268 2.85 -4.74 65.51
CA VAL A 268 3.18 -3.53 66.26
C VAL A 268 2.14 -3.27 67.35
N MET A 269 2.41 -3.80 68.55
CA MET A 269 1.47 -3.75 69.69
C MET A 269 1.88 -2.81 70.82
N ALA A 270 3.18 -2.50 70.97
CA ALA A 270 3.66 -1.66 72.06
C ALA A 270 3.02 -0.25 72.00
N PRO A 271 2.32 0.23 73.05
CA PRO A 271 1.58 1.51 73.01
C PRO A 271 2.43 2.71 72.58
N ALA A 272 3.68 2.78 73.03
CA ALA A 272 4.62 3.83 72.65
C ALA A 272 4.94 3.80 71.15
N MET A 273 5.15 2.61 70.57
CA MET A 273 5.42 2.46 69.13
C MET A 273 4.19 2.78 68.30
N ARG A 274 2.99 2.32 68.72
CA ARG A 274 1.73 2.65 68.03
C ARG A 274 1.50 4.17 67.99
N THR A 275 1.72 4.84 69.11
CA THR A 275 1.63 6.31 69.20
C THR A 275 2.67 7.00 68.33
N ALA A 276 3.91 6.51 68.33
CA ALA A 276 5.00 7.07 67.52
C ALA A 276 4.69 6.98 66.01
N ILE A 277 4.24 5.82 65.54
CA ILE A 277 3.86 5.60 64.14
C ILE A 277 2.65 6.44 63.77
N PHE A 278 1.59 6.44 64.59
CA PHE A 278 0.39 7.25 64.34
C PHE A 278 0.71 8.75 64.21
N ASN A 279 1.52 9.29 65.12
CA ASN A 279 1.91 10.70 65.11
C ASN A 279 2.79 11.07 63.90
N LYS A 280 3.35 10.08 63.19
CA LYS A 280 4.08 10.30 61.94
C LYS A 280 3.17 10.33 60.73
N MET A 281 1.92 9.84 60.80
CA MET A 281 1.00 9.86 59.67
C MET A 281 0.43 11.25 59.41
N ARG A 282 0.30 11.64 58.14
CA ARG A 282 -0.38 12.88 57.73
C ARG A 282 -1.89 12.79 58.03
N PRO A 283 -2.57 13.91 58.37
CA PRO A 283 -2.11 15.31 58.29
C PRO A 283 -1.17 15.79 59.41
N ALA A 284 -1.12 15.10 60.56
CA ALA A 284 -0.38 15.60 61.72
C ALA A 284 1.15 15.41 61.63
N GLY A 285 1.59 14.37 60.93
CA GLY A 285 3.00 14.03 60.75
C GLY A 285 3.53 14.27 59.33
N ASN A 286 4.49 13.45 58.89
CA ASN A 286 5.20 13.59 57.62
C ASN A 286 5.25 12.29 56.78
N MET A 287 4.47 11.26 57.14
CA MET A 287 4.35 9.99 56.41
C MET A 287 2.95 9.82 55.80
N PRO A 288 2.84 9.31 54.57
CA PRO A 288 3.95 9.10 53.63
C PRO A 288 4.51 10.45 53.15
N GLN A 289 5.84 10.51 52.95
CA GLN A 289 6.52 11.72 52.46
C GLN A 289 6.43 11.79 50.93
N LEU A 290 5.20 11.89 50.44
CA LEU A 290 4.87 12.08 49.03
C LEU A 290 4.49 13.53 48.76
N ASN A 291 4.71 13.99 47.54
CA ASN A 291 4.33 15.33 47.10
C ASN A 291 2.80 15.49 47.08
N GLY A 292 2.32 16.74 47.12
CA GLY A 292 0.90 17.07 47.09
C GLY A 292 0.25 17.16 48.48
N SER A 293 -0.67 18.10 48.65
CA SER A 293 -1.46 18.25 49.88
C SER A 293 -2.47 17.12 50.07
N ASP A 294 -2.79 16.35 49.03
CA ASP A 294 -3.72 15.22 49.07
C ASP A 294 -3.02 13.85 49.00
N SER A 295 -1.74 13.74 49.32
CA SER A 295 -1.08 12.45 49.53
C SER A 295 -1.21 11.91 50.96
N GLU A 296 -2.10 12.51 51.74
CA GLU A 296 -2.47 12.06 53.09
C GLU A 296 -3.29 10.77 53.00
N ILE A 297 -3.17 9.95 54.04
CA ILE A 297 -4.06 8.79 54.21
C ILE A 297 -5.51 9.26 54.33
N THR A 298 -6.46 8.42 53.92
CA THR A 298 -7.87 8.80 53.93
C THR A 298 -8.42 8.88 55.37
N PRO A 299 -9.52 9.63 55.61
CA PRO A 299 -10.20 9.63 56.90
C PRO A 299 -10.53 8.22 57.42
N THR A 300 -10.90 7.29 56.54
CA THR A 300 -11.13 5.88 56.88
C THR A 300 -9.85 5.18 57.35
N GLN A 301 -8.74 5.33 56.63
CA GLN A 301 -7.44 4.79 57.05
C GLN A 301 -6.99 5.39 58.40
N LEU A 302 -7.16 6.70 58.59
CA LEU A 302 -6.83 7.39 59.84
C LEU A 302 -7.70 6.88 61.01
N ALA A 303 -8.98 6.64 60.80
CA ALA A 303 -9.87 6.07 61.81
C ALA A 303 -9.43 4.65 62.22
N HIS A 304 -9.00 3.82 61.27
CA HIS A 304 -8.42 2.52 61.58
C HIS A 304 -7.16 2.63 62.43
N LEU A 305 -6.24 3.52 62.07
CA LEU A 305 -5.02 3.77 62.83
C LEU A 305 -5.28 4.38 64.21
N GLN A 306 -6.30 5.21 64.36
CA GLN A 306 -6.70 5.77 65.66
C GLN A 306 -7.20 4.68 66.61
N ARG A 307 -8.13 3.82 66.15
CA ARG A 307 -8.60 2.66 66.93
C ARG A 307 -7.46 1.71 67.28
N TRP A 308 -6.54 1.46 66.34
CA TRP A 308 -5.33 0.68 66.59
C TRP A 308 -4.40 1.32 67.62
N LYS A 309 -4.17 2.64 67.56
CA LYS A 309 -3.36 3.38 68.53
C LYS A 309 -3.96 3.29 69.93
N ASP A 310 -5.27 3.51 70.04
CA ASP A 310 -5.99 3.54 71.31
C ASP A 310 -6.13 2.15 71.93
N GLY A 311 -6.23 1.10 71.11
CA GLY A 311 -6.32 -0.29 71.58
C GLY A 311 -7.60 -0.60 72.37
N GLY A 312 -8.69 0.11 72.07
CA GLY A 312 -10.00 -0.06 72.72
C GLY A 312 -10.82 -1.24 72.18
N ALA A 313 -12.09 -1.31 72.60
CA ALA A 313 -13.00 -2.42 72.28
C ALA A 313 -13.25 -2.62 70.77
N ASP A 314 -13.09 -1.57 69.97
CA ASP A 314 -13.32 -1.60 68.51
C ASP A 314 -12.08 -2.02 67.71
N PHE A 315 -10.98 -2.42 68.37
CA PHE A 315 -9.77 -2.93 67.73
C PHE A 315 -9.49 -4.39 68.13
N THR A 316 -9.25 -5.24 67.12
CA THR A 316 -8.85 -6.64 67.32
C THR A 316 -7.45 -6.88 66.78
N ASN A 317 -6.56 -7.41 67.61
CA ASN A 317 -5.28 -7.96 67.18
C ASN A 317 -5.48 -9.42 66.75
N ASP A 318 -5.78 -9.61 65.48
CA ASP A 318 -5.98 -10.90 64.81
C ASP A 318 -4.75 -11.36 64.03
N TRP A 319 -3.55 -10.90 64.42
CA TRP A 319 -2.31 -11.22 63.71
C TRP A 319 -1.94 -12.70 63.81
N ALA A 320 -1.89 -13.37 62.67
CA ALA A 320 -1.42 -14.76 62.52
C ALA A 320 -0.17 -14.88 61.62
N GLY A 321 0.41 -13.75 61.20
CA GLY A 321 1.46 -13.68 60.18
C GLY A 321 0.98 -12.93 58.93
N VAL A 322 1.88 -12.78 57.95
CA VAL A 322 1.54 -12.17 56.65
C VAL A 322 0.47 -13.04 55.97
N PRO A 323 -0.71 -12.48 55.63
CA PRO A 323 -1.75 -13.24 54.95
C PRO A 323 -1.25 -13.82 53.63
N LEU A 324 -1.58 -15.08 53.37
CA LEU A 324 -1.45 -15.64 52.03
C LEU A 324 -2.47 -14.98 51.11
N PRO A 325 -2.22 -14.96 49.78
CA PRO A 325 -3.25 -14.57 48.83
C PRO A 325 -4.53 -15.38 49.04
N GLU A 326 -5.69 -14.76 48.81
CA GLU A 326 -6.97 -15.46 48.98
C GLU A 326 -7.01 -16.77 48.17
N GLY A 327 -7.57 -17.83 48.76
CA GLY A 327 -7.61 -19.16 48.12
C GLY A 327 -8.60 -19.26 46.96
N THR A 328 -9.61 -18.39 46.92
CA THR A 328 -10.68 -18.39 45.91
C THR A 328 -11.01 -16.96 45.49
N VAL A 329 -11.44 -16.80 44.24
CA VAL A 329 -11.95 -15.52 43.73
C VAL A 329 -13.31 -15.22 44.37
N SER A 330 -13.51 -13.99 44.83
CA SER A 330 -14.79 -13.50 45.34
C SER A 330 -15.14 -12.16 44.72
N PRO A 331 -16.43 -11.76 44.62
CA PRO A 331 -16.80 -10.48 44.04
C PRO A 331 -16.17 -9.26 44.76
N PRO A 332 -16.21 -9.16 46.11
CA PRO A 332 -15.52 -8.08 46.82
C PRO A 332 -14.00 -8.15 46.69
N GLY A 333 -13.43 -9.36 46.61
CA GLY A 333 -12.01 -9.58 46.37
C GLY A 333 -11.56 -9.06 45.00
N LEU A 334 -12.34 -9.31 43.94
CA LEU A 334 -12.09 -8.79 42.59
C LEU A 334 -12.12 -7.25 42.56
N ASP A 335 -13.17 -6.65 43.13
CA ASP A 335 -13.36 -5.20 43.15
C ASP A 335 -12.19 -4.49 43.84
N ARG A 336 -11.73 -5.06 44.95
CA ARG A 336 -10.61 -4.50 45.73
C ARG A 336 -9.25 -4.81 45.11
N ALA A 337 -9.00 -6.03 44.63
CA ALA A 337 -7.70 -6.41 44.04
C ALA A 337 -7.35 -5.54 42.82
N ALA A 338 -8.33 -5.25 41.96
CA ALA A 338 -8.13 -4.40 40.79
C ALA A 338 -7.68 -2.97 41.17
N LEU A 339 -8.30 -2.40 42.21
CA LEU A 339 -8.07 -1.00 42.62
C LEU A 339 -6.92 -0.83 43.62
N GLU A 340 -6.59 -1.85 44.44
CA GLU A 340 -5.41 -1.81 45.32
C GLU A 340 -4.10 -1.76 44.52
N ALA A 341 -4.10 -2.34 43.33
CA ALA A 341 -2.98 -2.27 42.40
C ALA A 341 -2.75 -0.88 41.78
N CYS A 342 -3.60 0.12 42.05
CA CYS A 342 -3.53 1.46 41.47
C CYS A 342 -3.21 2.55 42.51
N VAL A 343 -2.68 3.69 42.06
CA VAL A 343 -2.34 4.79 42.96
C VAL A 343 -3.58 5.60 43.34
N GLY A 344 -3.73 5.93 44.63
CA GLY A 344 -4.83 6.75 45.14
C GLY A 344 -4.41 8.14 45.62
N GLY A 345 -3.14 8.49 45.62
CA GLY A 345 -2.73 9.81 46.07
C GLY A 345 -1.23 10.06 45.97
N ALA A 346 -0.80 11.28 45.66
CA ALA A 346 -1.60 12.47 45.36
C ALA A 346 -2.35 12.40 44.01
N PHE A 347 -3.42 13.16 43.78
CA PHE A 347 -3.98 13.34 42.44
C PHE A 347 -3.50 14.68 41.84
N PHE A 348 -2.48 14.61 40.98
CA PHE A 348 -1.93 15.74 40.23
C PHE A 348 -1.24 15.37 38.89
N PRO A 349 -1.91 14.68 37.95
CA PRO A 349 -3.28 14.19 38.01
C PRO A 349 -3.41 12.82 38.71
N GLY A 350 -2.32 12.07 38.88
CA GLY A 350 -2.33 10.66 39.28
C GLY A 350 -1.84 9.79 38.10
N ILE A 351 -1.85 8.46 38.24
CA ILE A 351 -1.35 7.56 37.18
C ILE A 351 -2.49 6.89 36.40
N GLU A 352 -3.29 6.05 37.06
CA GLU A 352 -4.38 5.33 36.40
C GLU A 352 -5.64 6.17 36.27
N ALA A 353 -5.96 6.95 37.30
CA ALA A 353 -7.12 7.83 37.36
C ALA A 353 -6.87 8.99 38.34
N GLY A 354 -7.71 10.03 38.27
CA GLY A 354 -7.62 11.19 39.15
C GLY A 354 -7.92 12.50 38.42
N GLY A 355 -7.05 13.49 38.60
CA GLY A 355 -7.08 14.76 37.87
C GLY A 355 -6.40 15.91 38.63
N LYS A 356 -6.10 17.00 37.91
CA LYS A 356 -5.17 18.05 38.35
C LYS A 356 -5.65 18.88 39.55
N SER A 357 -6.95 18.92 39.83
CA SER A 357 -7.54 19.74 40.91
C SER A 357 -8.76 19.06 41.53
N ALA A 358 -9.14 19.46 42.75
CA ALA A 358 -10.20 18.81 43.52
C ALA A 358 -11.56 18.73 42.79
N GLY A 359 -11.95 19.77 42.04
CA GLY A 359 -13.18 19.80 41.24
C GLY A 359 -13.07 19.12 39.87
N ASN A 360 -12.00 18.38 39.61
CA ASN A 360 -11.73 17.72 38.34
C ASN A 360 -11.13 16.33 38.58
N ARG A 361 -11.82 15.50 39.38
CA ARG A 361 -11.39 14.13 39.68
C ARG A 361 -12.54 13.15 39.41
N PRO A 362 -12.81 12.81 38.13
CA PRO A 362 -13.94 11.97 37.74
C PRO A 362 -14.12 10.69 38.57
N ILE A 363 -13.01 10.01 38.88
CA ILE A 363 -13.05 8.72 39.60
C ILE A 363 -13.53 8.82 41.06
N VAL A 364 -13.51 10.00 41.68
CA VAL A 364 -14.03 10.22 43.04
C VAL A 364 -15.21 11.19 43.07
N GLU A 365 -15.79 11.51 41.92
CA GLU A 365 -17.00 12.33 41.84
C GLU A 365 -18.20 11.49 42.26
N ALA A 366 -18.83 11.83 43.40
CA ALA A 366 -19.93 11.04 43.94
C ALA A 366 -21.11 10.92 42.96
N ALA A 367 -21.37 11.97 42.17
CA ALA A 367 -22.44 11.98 41.19
C ALA A 367 -22.24 10.97 40.03
N PHE A 368 -21.04 10.42 39.86
CA PHE A 368 -20.74 9.44 38.80
C PHE A 368 -21.08 8.01 39.20
N TYR A 369 -21.55 7.78 40.43
CA TYR A 369 -21.82 6.45 40.95
C TYR A 369 -23.31 6.24 41.22
N ALA A 370 -23.86 5.11 40.74
CA ALA A 370 -25.21 4.66 41.06
C ALA A 370 -25.27 3.84 42.36
N GLY A 371 -24.11 3.40 42.86
CA GLY A 371 -23.98 2.58 44.05
C GLY A 371 -22.51 2.33 44.38
N ALA A 372 -22.25 1.53 45.42
CA ALA A 372 -20.90 1.23 45.87
C ALA A 372 -20.02 0.71 44.72
N PHE A 373 -19.01 1.50 44.32
CA PHE A 373 -18.07 1.22 43.22
C PHE A 373 -18.71 1.03 41.82
N ARG A 374 -20.00 1.36 41.65
CA ARG A 374 -20.74 1.21 40.38
C ARG A 374 -20.86 2.54 39.66
N ILE A 375 -19.98 2.77 38.67
CA ILE A 375 -20.07 3.93 37.79
C ILE A 375 -21.39 3.86 37.00
N ASP A 376 -22.13 4.95 37.01
CA ASP A 376 -23.45 5.05 36.40
C ASP A 376 -23.36 5.26 34.89
N HIS A 377 -23.75 4.24 34.12
CA HIS A 377 -23.73 4.25 32.65
C HIS A 377 -24.75 5.23 32.05
N ALA A 378 -25.74 5.68 32.83
CA ALA A 378 -26.73 6.65 32.35
C ALA A 378 -26.20 8.09 32.39
N THR A 379 -25.23 8.38 33.25
CA THR A 379 -24.71 9.74 33.48
C THR A 379 -23.26 9.91 33.06
N VAL A 380 -22.49 8.81 32.98
CA VAL A 380 -21.08 8.82 32.58
C VAL A 380 -20.92 8.21 31.19
N THR A 381 -20.32 8.96 30.28
CA THR A 381 -20.00 8.50 28.91
C THR A 381 -18.62 7.82 28.83
N PRO A 382 -18.39 6.94 27.82
CA PRO A 382 -17.07 6.37 27.56
C PRO A 382 -15.96 7.43 27.46
N GLY A 383 -14.80 7.15 28.05
CA GLY A 383 -13.63 8.03 28.05
C GLY A 383 -13.65 9.16 29.08
N SER A 384 -14.69 9.28 29.90
CA SER A 384 -14.84 10.37 30.88
C SER A 384 -13.90 10.23 32.08
N ILE A 385 -13.53 9.01 32.49
CA ILE A 385 -12.72 8.79 33.69
C ILE A 385 -11.25 9.18 33.43
N SER A 386 -10.73 8.87 32.25
CA SER A 386 -9.34 9.12 31.86
C SER A 386 -9.12 10.50 31.21
N ALA A 387 -10.19 11.22 30.85
CA ALA A 387 -10.11 12.49 30.11
C ALA A 387 -9.26 13.58 30.81
N SER A 388 -9.26 13.60 32.14
CA SER A 388 -8.55 14.58 32.98
C SER A 388 -7.06 14.24 33.19
N MET A 389 -6.62 13.05 32.78
CA MET A 389 -5.24 12.57 32.97
C MET A 389 -4.27 13.24 31.99
N ALA A 390 -2.96 13.05 32.15
CA ALA A 390 -1.99 13.67 31.26
C ALA A 390 -2.10 13.18 29.81
N LEU A 391 -1.74 14.07 28.87
CA LEU A 391 -1.72 13.84 27.43
C LEU A 391 -0.42 14.37 26.81
N PRO A 392 0.47 13.48 26.31
CA PRO A 392 0.39 12.03 26.45
C PRO A 392 0.75 11.55 27.87
N TRP A 393 0.29 10.36 28.28
CA TRP A 393 0.57 9.82 29.62
C TRP A 393 2.06 9.68 29.95
N GLN A 394 2.91 9.46 28.94
CA GLN A 394 4.37 9.38 29.09
C GLN A 394 4.97 10.70 29.59
N ALA A 395 4.36 11.84 29.27
CA ALA A 395 4.82 13.13 29.72
C ALA A 395 4.76 13.24 31.26
N ASP A 396 3.66 12.73 31.84
CA ASP A 396 3.51 12.63 33.29
C ASP A 396 4.56 11.69 33.89
N PHE A 397 4.72 10.49 33.31
CA PHE A 397 5.74 9.54 33.74
C PHE A 397 7.14 10.13 33.80
N TYR A 398 7.50 11.02 32.87
CA TYR A 398 8.78 11.72 32.93
C TYR A 398 8.80 12.78 34.06
N ALA A 399 7.79 13.66 34.13
CA ALA A 399 7.69 14.72 35.13
C ALA A 399 7.59 14.21 36.58
N CYS A 400 7.07 12.98 36.75
CA CYS A 400 6.95 12.27 38.02
C CYS A 400 8.29 11.89 38.67
N GLY A 401 9.43 12.33 38.11
CA GLY A 401 10.81 12.15 38.59
C GLY A 401 11.08 12.32 40.08
N SER A 402 10.21 13.04 40.79
CA SER A 402 10.33 13.33 42.21
C SER A 402 9.38 12.45 43.05
N ASN A 403 9.19 12.79 44.32
CA ASN A 403 8.50 11.96 45.31
C ASN A 403 6.96 11.92 45.15
N TRP A 404 6.42 11.80 43.93
CA TRP A 404 4.97 11.73 43.66
C TRP A 404 4.42 10.31 43.78
N TRP A 405 4.77 9.39 42.87
CA TRP A 405 4.17 8.05 42.77
C TRP A 405 5.20 6.93 42.49
N PRO A 406 6.12 6.66 43.43
CA PRO A 406 7.25 5.77 43.18
C PRO A 406 6.85 4.30 42.91
N VAL A 407 5.65 3.85 43.26
CA VAL A 407 5.23 2.44 43.03
C VAL A 407 4.88 2.17 41.55
N PRO A 408 3.87 2.81 40.94
CA PRO A 408 3.57 2.58 39.53
C PRO A 408 4.70 3.04 38.59
N ARG A 409 5.48 4.03 39.03
CA ARG A 409 6.61 4.63 38.30
C ARG A 409 7.78 4.82 39.29
N PRO A 410 8.76 3.90 39.36
CA PRO A 410 9.90 4.02 40.26
C PRO A 410 10.76 5.27 40.04
N ASN A 411 11.37 5.77 41.11
CA ASN A 411 12.35 6.85 41.05
C ASN A 411 13.76 6.29 41.02
N ASP A 412 14.05 5.45 42.01
CA ASP A 412 15.33 4.78 42.18
C ASP A 412 15.08 3.29 42.40
N VAL A 413 15.92 2.45 41.82
CA VAL A 413 15.79 0.99 41.88
C VAL A 413 17.15 0.35 42.09
N MET A 414 17.18 -0.87 42.61
CA MET A 414 18.39 -1.70 42.67
C MET A 414 18.37 -2.69 41.50
N PRO A 415 19.24 -2.54 40.49
CA PRO A 415 19.36 -3.53 39.43
C PRO A 415 19.69 -4.91 39.97
N GLN A 416 19.13 -5.95 39.34
CA GLN A 416 19.40 -7.33 39.71
C GLN A 416 20.90 -7.63 39.72
N GLY A 417 21.37 -8.31 40.77
CA GLY A 417 22.78 -8.62 40.97
C GLY A 417 23.62 -7.47 41.56
N THR A 418 23.00 -6.35 41.90
CA THR A 418 23.66 -5.20 42.53
C THR A 418 23.09 -4.90 43.93
N SER A 419 23.69 -3.97 44.66
CA SER A 419 23.26 -3.55 46.00
C SER A 419 23.08 -2.04 46.16
N ALA A 420 23.19 -1.28 45.07
CA ALA A 420 23.15 0.18 45.09
C ALA A 420 21.98 0.69 44.25
N TYR A 421 21.29 1.72 44.76
CA TYR A 421 20.26 2.41 44.01
C TYR A 421 20.83 3.10 42.77
N GLN A 422 20.07 3.03 41.68
CA GLN A 422 20.26 3.78 40.46
C GLN A 422 18.94 4.42 40.05
N SER A 423 19.01 5.54 39.34
CA SER A 423 17.81 6.13 38.74
C SER A 423 17.13 5.10 37.83
N TRP A 424 15.83 4.90 38.03
CA TRP A 424 15.02 4.00 37.19
C TRP A 424 14.93 4.51 35.75
N SER A 425 14.73 5.82 35.59
CA SER A 425 14.66 6.49 34.28
C SER A 425 16.05 6.84 33.71
N ARG A 426 17.13 6.21 34.18
CA ARG A 426 18.47 6.40 33.59
C ARG A 426 18.41 6.17 32.07
N GLY A 427 19.11 6.99 31.29
CA GLY A 427 19.05 6.94 29.82
C GLY A 427 17.82 7.61 29.19
N VAL A 428 16.87 8.13 29.97
CA VAL A 428 15.72 8.93 29.49
C VAL A 428 15.90 10.37 29.97
N GLY A 429 16.22 11.30 29.06
CA GLY A 429 16.61 12.67 29.40
C GLY A 429 15.58 13.75 29.05
N SER A 430 14.47 13.39 28.40
CA SER A 430 13.44 14.31 27.97
C SER A 430 12.04 13.66 27.97
N TYR A 431 11.00 14.48 27.79
CA TYR A 431 9.64 14.00 27.58
C TYR A 431 9.53 13.11 26.33
N ASP A 432 10.16 13.54 25.22
CA ASP A 432 10.17 12.80 23.97
C ASP A 432 10.91 11.46 24.12
N ASP A 433 11.99 11.43 24.93
CA ASP A 433 12.68 10.17 25.25
C ASP A 433 11.77 9.21 26.02
N MET A 434 10.93 9.70 26.94
CA MET A 434 10.01 8.82 27.67
C MET A 434 8.95 8.22 26.74
N ILE A 435 8.44 9.00 25.78
CA ILE A 435 7.55 8.48 24.73
C ILE A 435 8.26 7.41 23.90
N ALA A 436 9.53 7.64 23.56
CA ALA A 436 10.31 6.73 22.74
C ALA A 436 10.78 5.47 23.50
N HIS A 437 10.98 5.53 24.82
CA HIS A 437 11.74 4.52 25.56
C HIS A 437 11.03 3.93 26.78
N TRP A 438 9.78 4.29 27.07
CA TRP A 438 9.08 3.74 28.26
C TRP A 438 9.11 2.22 28.33
N HIS A 439 9.05 1.52 27.19
CA HIS A 439 9.06 0.06 27.12
C HIS A 439 10.44 -0.56 27.42
N THR A 440 11.53 0.22 27.42
CA THR A 440 12.88 -0.28 27.72
C THR A 440 13.16 -0.35 29.22
N LEU A 441 12.43 0.42 30.03
CA LEU A 441 12.59 0.51 31.48
C LEU A 441 12.30 -0.82 32.18
N GLY A 442 13.03 -1.13 33.25
CA GLY A 442 12.91 -2.40 33.96
C GLY A 442 11.72 -2.45 34.94
N PHE A 443 11.29 -3.67 35.27
CA PHE A 443 10.26 -3.96 36.26
C PHE A 443 10.88 -4.26 37.62
N VAL A 444 10.26 -3.80 38.71
CA VAL A 444 10.71 -4.03 40.08
C VAL A 444 9.90 -5.15 40.72
N VAL A 445 10.55 -6.30 40.92
CA VAL A 445 9.93 -7.52 41.44
C VAL A 445 10.61 -7.97 42.73
N GLN A 446 9.87 -8.69 43.56
CA GLN A 446 10.42 -9.26 44.79
C GLN A 446 11.35 -10.45 44.46
N GLN A 447 12.56 -10.45 45.02
CA GLN A 447 13.49 -11.58 45.00
C GLN A 447 14.04 -11.81 46.41
N GLY A 448 13.55 -12.86 47.08
CA GLY A 448 13.84 -13.12 48.48
C GLY A 448 13.34 -11.99 49.40
N ALA A 449 14.25 -11.41 50.19
CA ALA A 449 13.94 -10.32 51.12
C ALA A 449 14.02 -8.91 50.48
N SER A 450 14.45 -8.82 49.22
CA SER A 450 14.66 -7.56 48.50
C SER A 450 13.70 -7.42 47.33
N HIS A 451 13.57 -6.21 46.78
CA HIS A 451 12.97 -6.00 45.46
C HIS A 451 14.03 -5.40 44.53
N VAL A 452 14.10 -5.91 43.30
CA VAL A 452 15.15 -5.58 42.33
C VAL A 452 14.56 -5.30 40.96
N GLU A 453 15.22 -4.44 40.19
CA GLU A 453 14.91 -4.18 38.79
C GLU A 453 15.40 -5.33 37.91
N VAL A 454 14.47 -5.88 37.13
CA VAL A 454 14.68 -6.93 36.13
C VAL A 454 14.19 -6.45 34.75
N GLU A 455 14.53 -7.19 33.69
CA GLU A 455 13.97 -7.01 32.34
C GLU A 455 14.16 -5.59 31.74
N ARG A 456 15.20 -4.89 32.17
CA ARG A 456 15.62 -3.65 31.51
C ARG A 456 16.25 -3.97 30.15
N CYS A 457 15.84 -3.26 29.11
CA CYS A 457 16.22 -3.53 27.73
C CYS A 457 17.13 -2.44 27.17
N ASP A 458 18.42 -2.54 27.48
CA ASP A 458 19.44 -1.59 27.03
C ASP A 458 20.15 -2.05 25.72
N THR A 459 19.66 -3.10 25.04
CA THR A 459 20.27 -3.70 23.83
C THR A 459 19.28 -3.85 22.67
N ALA A 460 19.78 -3.91 21.43
CA ALA A 460 18.97 -4.10 20.23
C ALA A 460 18.41 -5.53 20.14
N SER A 461 17.15 -5.67 19.71
CA SER A 461 16.53 -6.93 19.32
C SER A 461 16.49 -7.04 17.80
N ILE A 462 16.97 -8.16 17.26
CA ILE A 462 17.08 -8.42 15.82
C ILE A 462 16.50 -9.81 15.53
N THR A 463 15.43 -9.87 14.73
CA THR A 463 14.72 -11.10 14.40
C THR A 463 14.75 -11.35 12.90
N LEU A 464 15.27 -12.51 12.48
CA LEU A 464 15.23 -12.94 11.08
C LEU A 464 13.83 -13.43 10.70
N LEU A 465 13.21 -12.82 9.69
CA LEU A 465 11.88 -13.20 9.20
C LEU A 465 11.91 -14.18 8.03
N THR A 466 13.04 -14.29 7.34
CA THR A 466 13.16 -15.07 6.08
C THR A 466 14.35 -16.03 6.17
N PRO A 467 14.22 -17.11 6.95
CA PRO A 467 15.28 -18.11 7.09
C PRO A 467 15.52 -18.92 5.81
N HIS A 468 14.63 -18.84 4.82
CA HIS A 468 14.77 -19.49 3.53
C HIS A 468 14.30 -18.56 2.40
N LEU A 469 15.11 -18.42 1.35
CA LEU A 469 14.73 -17.77 0.09
C LEU A 469 14.53 -18.82 -1.01
N HIS A 470 13.31 -18.90 -1.54
CA HIS A 470 12.91 -19.83 -2.60
C HIS A 470 12.73 -19.08 -3.93
N PHE A 471 13.66 -19.27 -4.87
CA PHE A 471 13.52 -18.77 -6.24
C PHE A 471 12.89 -19.86 -7.12
N THR A 472 11.58 -20.04 -6.97
CA THR A 472 10.85 -21.11 -7.66
C THR A 472 10.44 -20.71 -9.07
N ASP A 473 10.79 -21.55 -10.05
CA ASP A 473 10.36 -21.46 -11.45
C ASP A 473 10.62 -20.08 -12.08
N ILE A 474 11.86 -19.60 -11.98
CA ILE A 474 12.24 -18.30 -12.53
C ILE A 474 12.41 -18.41 -14.06
N PRO A 475 11.58 -17.74 -14.87
CA PRO A 475 11.64 -17.89 -16.32
C PRO A 475 12.86 -17.16 -16.90
N GLN A 476 13.60 -17.82 -17.79
CA GLN A 476 14.62 -17.16 -18.61
C GLN A 476 13.98 -16.16 -19.60
N GLY A 477 14.79 -15.26 -20.17
CA GLY A 477 14.37 -14.35 -21.23
C GLY A 477 14.30 -15.03 -22.61
N PRO A 478 13.85 -14.29 -23.65
CA PRO A 478 13.84 -14.78 -25.02
C PRO A 478 15.23 -15.28 -25.46
N MET A 479 15.30 -16.32 -26.28
CA MET A 479 16.57 -16.91 -26.73
C MET A 479 17.54 -17.32 -25.59
N GLY A 480 17.04 -17.58 -24.38
CA GLY A 480 17.87 -17.94 -23.22
C GLY A 480 18.57 -16.76 -22.55
N MET A 481 18.15 -15.52 -22.84
CA MET A 481 18.68 -14.32 -22.18
C MET A 481 18.56 -14.44 -20.66
N VAL A 482 19.62 -14.07 -19.94
CA VAL A 482 19.62 -14.10 -18.47
C VAL A 482 18.61 -13.10 -17.91
N ARG A 483 17.77 -13.53 -16.98
CA ARG A 483 16.94 -12.65 -16.15
C ARG A 483 17.46 -12.63 -14.72
N GLU A 484 17.24 -11.51 -14.06
CA GLU A 484 17.58 -11.32 -12.64
C GLU A 484 16.30 -11.24 -11.82
N GLN A 485 16.17 -12.12 -10.83
CA GLN A 485 15.07 -12.12 -9.87
C GLN A 485 15.62 -11.83 -8.47
N PRO A 486 15.13 -10.80 -7.76
CA PRO A 486 15.51 -10.54 -6.37
C PRO A 486 14.63 -11.31 -5.37
N LEU A 487 15.19 -11.61 -4.20
CA LEU A 487 14.46 -11.84 -2.95
C LEU A 487 15.25 -11.20 -1.79
N ALA A 488 14.56 -10.83 -0.72
CA ALA A 488 15.19 -10.15 0.42
C ALA A 488 15.28 -11.05 1.64
N ILE A 489 16.48 -11.16 2.20
CA ILE A 489 16.67 -11.54 3.60
C ILE A 489 16.19 -10.36 4.45
N THR A 490 15.08 -10.56 5.13
CA THR A 490 14.35 -9.56 5.90
C THR A 490 14.52 -9.81 7.39
N PHE A 491 14.83 -8.75 8.13
CA PHE A 491 14.89 -8.73 9.58
C PHE A 491 13.95 -7.67 10.15
N GLU A 492 13.37 -7.95 11.31
CA GLU A 492 12.80 -6.94 12.20
C GLU A 492 13.83 -6.52 13.23
N VAL A 493 14.00 -5.22 13.37
CA VAL A 493 14.97 -4.62 14.29
C VAL A 493 14.25 -3.64 15.20
N VAL A 494 14.44 -3.81 16.50
CA VAL A 494 14.11 -2.84 17.54
C VAL A 494 15.42 -2.43 18.20
N SER A 495 15.85 -1.20 17.96
CA SER A 495 17.11 -0.69 18.48
C SER A 495 16.94 0.74 18.99
N PRO A 496 16.50 0.92 20.24
CA PRO A 496 16.19 2.23 20.79
C PRO A 496 17.43 3.13 20.95
N GLY A 497 18.59 2.55 21.29
CA GLY A 497 19.80 3.31 21.64
C GLY A 497 20.74 3.66 20.49
N SER A 498 20.69 2.93 19.37
CA SER A 498 21.63 3.11 18.25
C SER A 498 21.09 2.53 16.94
N SER A 499 21.69 2.90 15.80
CA SER A 499 21.46 2.16 14.57
C SER A 499 22.08 0.76 14.65
N VAL A 500 21.50 -0.19 13.92
CA VAL A 500 21.97 -1.56 13.75
C VAL A 500 22.40 -1.74 12.30
N THR A 501 23.57 -2.31 12.08
CA THR A 501 24.07 -2.66 10.74
C THR A 501 24.12 -4.16 10.58
N LEU A 502 23.55 -4.69 9.50
CA LEU A 502 23.63 -6.10 9.14
C LEU A 502 24.47 -6.23 7.88
N ASP A 503 25.45 -7.15 7.88
CA ASP A 503 26.28 -7.49 6.72
C ASP A 503 26.45 -9.01 6.58
N TYR A 504 27.00 -9.46 5.45
CA TYR A 504 27.27 -10.88 5.25
C TYR A 504 28.56 -11.29 5.97
N ALA A 505 28.46 -12.25 6.89
CA ALA A 505 29.60 -13.01 7.39
C ALA A 505 30.09 -14.01 6.32
N VAL A 506 29.15 -14.69 5.65
CA VAL A 506 29.41 -15.61 4.54
C VAL A 506 28.45 -15.25 3.40
N PRO A 507 28.92 -14.60 2.32
CA PRO A 507 28.07 -14.21 1.19
C PRO A 507 27.75 -15.41 0.28
N PRO A 508 26.76 -15.29 -0.63
CA PRO A 508 26.52 -16.31 -1.66
C PRO A 508 27.74 -16.48 -2.58
N VAL A 509 28.10 -17.73 -2.88
CA VAL A 509 29.28 -18.08 -3.71
C VAL A 509 28.94 -18.71 -5.07
N HIS A 510 27.69 -19.15 -5.27
CA HIS A 510 27.26 -19.76 -6.54
C HIS A 510 27.23 -18.72 -7.66
N ALA A 511 27.68 -19.07 -8.88
CA ALA A 511 27.80 -18.13 -10.01
C ALA A 511 26.47 -17.48 -10.46
N GLN A 512 25.34 -18.12 -10.13
CA GLN A 512 23.99 -17.61 -10.40
C GLN A 512 23.38 -16.80 -9.25
N LEU A 513 24.07 -16.65 -8.11
CA LEU A 513 23.60 -15.84 -6.99
C LEU A 513 24.49 -14.61 -6.83
N VAL A 514 23.88 -13.44 -6.64
CA VAL A 514 24.56 -12.18 -6.42
C VAL A 514 23.98 -11.51 -5.18
N ALA A 515 24.84 -11.05 -4.27
CA ALA A 515 24.43 -10.15 -3.20
C ALA A 515 24.06 -8.79 -3.79
N GLY A 516 22.78 -8.45 -3.83
CA GLY A 516 22.27 -7.19 -4.37
C GLY A 516 22.58 -5.98 -3.48
N THR A 517 22.84 -6.21 -2.19
CA THR A 517 23.31 -5.25 -1.19
C THR A 517 24.31 -5.95 -0.28
N THR A 518 25.44 -5.34 0.06
CA THR A 518 26.45 -5.97 0.94
C THR A 518 26.21 -5.74 2.43
N SER A 519 25.53 -4.65 2.76
CA SER A 519 25.12 -4.31 4.13
C SER A 519 23.84 -3.48 4.11
N THR A 520 23.16 -3.41 5.26
CA THR A 520 22.01 -2.53 5.49
C THR A 520 22.08 -1.99 6.91
N THR A 521 21.71 -0.72 7.10
CA THR A 521 21.70 -0.07 8.41
C THR A 521 20.31 0.48 8.69
N VAL A 522 19.75 0.16 9.85
CA VAL A 522 18.42 0.59 10.28
C VAL A 522 18.44 1.14 11.70
N GLY A 523 17.49 2.02 12.02
CA GLY A 523 17.37 2.63 13.34
C GLY A 523 18.30 3.84 13.57
N PRO A 524 18.33 4.38 14.81
CA PRO A 524 17.62 3.90 15.99
C PRO A 524 16.10 3.94 15.83
N THR A 525 15.40 2.98 16.44
CA THR A 525 13.93 2.91 16.41
C THR A 525 13.35 3.79 17.52
N SER A 526 12.38 4.64 17.19
CA SER A 526 11.66 5.45 18.19
C SER A 526 10.41 4.72 18.69
N GLY A 527 10.17 4.76 20.01
CA GLY A 527 8.96 4.19 20.60
C GLY A 527 8.88 2.68 20.40
N SER A 528 7.68 2.17 20.16
CA SER A 528 7.44 0.79 19.74
C SER A 528 7.76 0.53 18.25
N GLY A 529 8.51 1.42 17.60
CA GLY A 529 8.84 1.31 16.19
C GLY A 529 9.66 0.05 15.90
N VAL A 530 9.21 -0.73 14.92
CA VAL A 530 9.97 -1.85 14.36
C VAL A 530 10.53 -1.39 13.02
N ALA A 531 11.84 -1.45 12.85
CA ALA A 531 12.47 -1.18 11.56
C ALA A 531 12.67 -2.49 10.78
N THR A 532 12.36 -2.48 9.49
CA THR A 532 12.65 -3.62 8.61
C THR A 532 13.98 -3.44 7.91
N ALA A 533 14.95 -4.29 8.22
CA ALA A 533 16.22 -4.36 7.50
C ALA A 533 16.15 -5.39 6.38
N ARG A 534 16.71 -5.08 5.19
CA ARG A 534 16.69 -5.97 4.02
C ARG A 534 18.08 -6.11 3.41
N LEU A 535 18.54 -7.35 3.27
CA LEU A 535 19.68 -7.71 2.44
C LEU A 535 19.17 -8.48 1.22
N TRP A 536 19.41 -7.94 0.02
CA TRP A 536 18.91 -8.52 -1.20
C TRP A 536 19.84 -9.60 -1.76
N ILE A 537 19.26 -10.71 -2.18
CA ILE A 537 19.91 -11.74 -3.01
C ILE A 537 19.24 -11.72 -4.39
N ILE A 538 20.04 -11.79 -5.43
CA ILE A 538 19.59 -11.81 -6.83
C ILE A 538 19.98 -13.16 -7.43
N TYR A 539 18.98 -13.89 -7.94
CA TYR A 539 19.19 -15.08 -8.76
C TYR A 539 19.25 -14.69 -10.24
N ARG A 540 20.28 -15.17 -10.94
CA ARG A 540 20.50 -15.02 -12.38
C ARG A 540 20.12 -16.33 -13.07
N THR A 541 19.14 -16.30 -13.96
CA THR A 541 18.65 -17.51 -14.63
C THR A 541 19.75 -18.22 -15.40
N GLY A 542 19.69 -19.55 -15.42
CA GLY A 542 20.55 -20.44 -16.19
C GLY A 542 19.86 -20.85 -17.48
N THR A 543 20.13 -22.07 -17.93
CA THR A 543 19.35 -22.70 -19.01
C THR A 543 18.01 -23.21 -18.48
N ASP A 544 17.02 -23.33 -19.35
CA ASP A 544 15.76 -24.01 -19.05
C ASP A 544 15.97 -25.36 -18.36
N GLY A 545 15.24 -25.59 -17.26
CA GLY A 545 15.30 -26.79 -16.43
C GLY A 545 16.49 -26.87 -15.46
N SER A 546 17.38 -25.87 -15.44
CA SER A 546 18.52 -25.86 -14.50
C SER A 546 18.11 -25.47 -13.08
N SER A 547 18.80 -26.02 -12.08
CA SER A 547 18.64 -25.67 -10.67
C SER A 547 19.98 -25.56 -9.97
N ILE A 548 20.06 -24.75 -8.92
CA ILE A 548 21.26 -24.66 -8.08
C ILE A 548 21.10 -25.59 -6.86
N PRO A 549 22.20 -26.19 -6.36
CA PRO A 549 22.18 -26.85 -5.05
C PRO A 549 21.86 -25.84 -3.95
N THR A 550 21.08 -26.22 -2.94
CA THR A 550 20.76 -25.36 -1.79
C THR A 550 22.04 -24.77 -1.19
N GLN A 551 22.08 -23.44 -1.09
CA GLN A 551 23.19 -22.69 -0.52
C GLN A 551 22.83 -22.23 0.90
N THR A 552 23.84 -22.06 1.75
CA THR A 552 23.68 -21.39 3.04
C THR A 552 24.47 -20.09 3.02
N VAL A 553 23.80 -18.99 3.38
CA VAL A 553 24.38 -17.64 3.53
C VAL A 553 24.27 -17.23 4.99
N THR A 554 25.32 -16.64 5.55
CA THR A 554 25.33 -16.21 6.95
C THR A 554 25.35 -14.69 7.02
N VAL A 555 24.36 -14.10 7.68
CA VAL A 555 24.27 -12.67 8.00
C VAL A 555 24.77 -12.46 9.43
N ARG A 556 25.41 -11.33 9.71
CA ARG A 556 25.83 -10.95 11.07
C ARG A 556 25.47 -9.49 11.39
N GLU A 557 25.40 -9.22 12.69
CA GLU A 557 25.46 -7.88 13.24
C GLU A 557 26.85 -7.69 13.88
N PRO A 558 27.70 -6.78 13.38
CA PRO A 558 29.12 -6.76 13.73
C PRO A 558 29.42 -6.22 15.14
N VAL A 559 28.50 -5.46 15.77
CA VAL A 559 28.75 -4.87 17.10
C VAL A 559 28.56 -5.91 18.20
N SER A 560 27.47 -6.66 18.18
CA SER A 560 27.14 -7.74 19.13
C SER A 560 27.73 -9.09 18.73
N GLY A 561 28.04 -9.30 17.45
CA GLY A 561 28.52 -10.56 16.91
C GLY A 561 27.44 -11.62 16.67
N GLN A 562 26.16 -11.26 16.78
CA GLN A 562 25.05 -12.18 16.45
C GLN A 562 25.07 -12.58 14.98
N THR A 563 24.73 -13.83 14.68
CA THR A 563 24.70 -14.38 13.31
C THR A 563 23.44 -15.18 13.03
N TRP A 564 22.99 -15.19 11.78
CA TRP A 564 21.85 -15.96 11.30
C TRP A 564 22.17 -16.64 9.97
N ASP A 565 21.82 -17.92 9.86
CA ASP A 565 21.94 -18.69 8.62
C ASP A 565 20.64 -18.64 7.83
N VAL A 566 20.78 -18.44 6.51
CA VAL A 566 19.68 -18.35 5.56
C VAL A 566 19.93 -19.34 4.44
N LEU A 567 18.95 -20.21 4.19
CA LEU A 567 18.99 -21.16 3.08
C LEU A 567 18.52 -20.50 1.79
N ILE A 568 19.05 -20.94 0.65
CA ILE A 568 18.68 -20.44 -0.67
C ILE A 568 18.60 -21.59 -1.66
N ASP A 569 17.44 -21.77 -2.29
CA ASP A 569 17.26 -22.63 -3.46
C ASP A 569 16.71 -21.86 -4.65
N ALA A 570 17.05 -22.32 -5.86
CA ALA A 570 16.63 -21.67 -7.10
C ALA A 570 16.59 -22.62 -8.28
N ASN A 571 15.60 -22.44 -9.16
CA ASN A 571 15.54 -23.08 -10.46
C ASN A 571 15.11 -22.12 -11.57
N THR A 572 15.58 -22.42 -12.79
CA THR A 572 15.23 -21.72 -14.01
C THR A 572 14.28 -22.57 -14.85
N VAL A 573 13.26 -21.94 -15.40
CA VAL A 573 12.32 -22.55 -16.36
C VAL A 573 12.35 -21.80 -17.69
N ALA A 574 11.67 -22.36 -18.68
CA ALA A 574 11.48 -21.77 -19.99
C ALA A 574 10.96 -20.33 -19.91
N ARG A 575 11.19 -19.56 -20.97
CA ARG A 575 10.64 -18.20 -21.06
C ARG A 575 9.13 -18.25 -20.97
N ARG A 576 8.53 -17.22 -20.39
CA ARG A 576 7.09 -17.01 -20.51
C ARG A 576 6.71 -16.77 -21.96
N THR A 577 5.67 -17.45 -22.42
CA THR A 577 5.09 -17.31 -23.76
C THR A 577 3.79 -16.51 -23.68
N ALA A 578 3.54 -15.71 -24.71
CA ALA A 578 2.34 -14.88 -24.78
C ALA A 578 1.42 -15.30 -25.94
N ALA A 579 0.12 -15.34 -25.71
CA ALA A 579 -0.91 -15.33 -26.74
C ALA A 579 -1.48 -13.91 -26.87
N VAL A 580 -1.48 -13.36 -28.09
CA VAL A 580 -2.03 -12.03 -28.37
C VAL A 580 -3.18 -12.15 -29.37
N ALA A 581 -4.36 -11.67 -29.01
CA ALA A 581 -5.46 -11.49 -29.95
C ALA A 581 -5.45 -10.06 -30.47
N LEU A 582 -5.24 -9.90 -31.78
CA LEU A 582 -5.39 -8.63 -32.47
C LEU A 582 -6.87 -8.48 -32.87
N VAL A 583 -7.56 -7.55 -32.22
CA VAL A 583 -8.98 -7.25 -32.44
C VAL A 583 -9.06 -5.96 -33.27
N LEU A 584 -9.34 -6.15 -34.56
CA LEU A 584 -9.10 -5.15 -35.59
C LEU A 584 -10.41 -4.64 -36.18
N ASP A 585 -10.67 -3.34 -36.01
CA ASP A 585 -11.83 -2.64 -36.59
C ASP A 585 -11.76 -2.65 -38.11
N ARG A 586 -12.88 -3.01 -38.74
CA ARG A 586 -13.09 -2.91 -40.18
C ARG A 586 -14.37 -2.16 -40.54
N SER A 587 -14.89 -1.34 -39.63
CA SER A 587 -16.07 -0.49 -39.86
C SER A 587 -15.88 0.44 -41.07
N GLY A 588 -16.98 0.96 -41.62
CA GLY A 588 -16.93 1.81 -42.82
C GLY A 588 -15.99 3.01 -42.71
N SER A 589 -15.83 3.60 -41.52
CA SER A 589 -14.93 4.73 -41.24
C SER A 589 -13.45 4.40 -41.45
N MET A 590 -13.06 3.12 -41.35
CA MET A 590 -11.71 2.67 -41.65
C MET A 590 -11.31 2.84 -43.13
N GLY A 591 -12.29 3.10 -44.01
CA GLY A 591 -12.07 3.46 -45.42
C GLY A 591 -11.61 4.90 -45.63
N GLU A 592 -11.72 5.77 -44.63
CA GLU A 592 -11.37 7.19 -44.73
C GLU A 592 -9.86 7.41 -44.79
N ASP A 593 -9.46 8.56 -45.35
CA ASP A 593 -8.08 9.04 -45.30
C ASP A 593 -7.69 9.36 -43.86
N ARG A 594 -6.51 8.89 -43.44
CA ARG A 594 -5.95 9.17 -42.11
C ARG A 594 -5.31 10.56 -42.00
N GLY A 595 -5.12 11.25 -43.14
CA GLY A 595 -4.63 12.63 -43.21
C GLY A 595 -3.38 12.84 -44.10
N ASP A 596 -2.86 11.79 -44.75
CA ASP A 596 -1.71 11.87 -45.66
C ASP A 596 -1.95 11.17 -47.02
N GLY A 597 -3.21 10.94 -47.39
CA GLY A 597 -3.62 10.27 -48.63
C GLY A 597 -3.69 8.75 -48.52
N GLN A 598 -3.36 8.17 -47.36
CA GLN A 598 -3.48 6.74 -47.07
C GLN A 598 -4.71 6.47 -46.20
N THR A 599 -5.46 5.42 -46.52
CA THR A 599 -6.62 5.03 -45.72
C THR A 599 -6.24 4.46 -44.36
N LYS A 600 -7.12 4.65 -43.36
CA LYS A 600 -6.94 4.11 -42.00
C LYS A 600 -6.75 2.58 -41.99
N HIS A 601 -7.54 1.84 -42.77
CA HIS A 601 -7.40 0.37 -42.86
C HIS A 601 -6.04 -0.08 -43.40
N ARG A 602 -5.46 0.62 -44.39
CA ARG A 602 -4.12 0.28 -44.89
C ARG A 602 -3.06 0.53 -43.83
N SER A 603 -3.19 1.62 -43.07
CA SER A 603 -2.31 1.90 -41.94
C SER A 603 -2.43 0.82 -40.85
N LEU A 604 -3.64 0.31 -40.60
CA LEU A 604 -3.89 -0.77 -39.67
C LEU A 604 -3.21 -2.08 -40.10
N GLN A 605 -3.38 -2.48 -41.36
CA GLN A 605 -2.72 -3.67 -41.91
C GLN A 605 -1.20 -3.58 -41.76
N GLN A 606 -0.59 -2.43 -42.09
CA GLN A 606 0.86 -2.22 -41.93
C GLN A 606 1.33 -2.35 -40.48
N ALA A 607 0.55 -1.84 -39.52
CA ALA A 607 0.86 -1.95 -38.10
C ALA A 607 0.73 -3.38 -37.57
N ALA A 608 -0.33 -4.09 -37.96
CA ALA A 608 -0.52 -5.50 -37.64
C ALA A 608 0.57 -6.40 -38.27
N GLU A 609 0.96 -6.13 -39.52
CA GLU A 609 2.09 -6.81 -40.17
C GLU A 609 3.39 -6.59 -39.39
N THR A 610 3.67 -5.34 -39.01
CA THR A 610 4.88 -4.99 -38.24
C THR A 610 4.91 -5.69 -36.89
N PHE A 611 3.76 -5.78 -36.21
CA PHE A 611 3.62 -6.51 -34.96
C PHE A 611 3.97 -7.99 -35.15
N VAL A 612 3.32 -8.66 -36.12
CA VAL A 612 3.53 -10.07 -36.42
C VAL A 612 4.95 -10.35 -36.90
N ASP A 613 5.61 -9.45 -37.63
CA ASP A 613 7.00 -9.63 -38.06
C ASP A 613 7.98 -9.66 -36.87
N VAL A 614 7.72 -8.88 -35.81
CA VAL A 614 8.64 -8.73 -34.65
C VAL A 614 8.31 -9.68 -33.49
N MET A 615 7.11 -10.28 -33.45
CA MET A 615 6.69 -11.23 -32.40
C MET A 615 7.70 -12.37 -32.16
N LEU A 616 7.84 -12.80 -30.90
CA LEU A 616 8.81 -13.81 -30.49
C LEU A 616 8.41 -15.22 -30.96
N GLU A 617 9.41 -16.06 -31.24
CA GLU A 617 9.25 -17.48 -31.56
C GLU A 617 8.64 -18.23 -30.36
N GLY A 618 7.52 -18.93 -30.53
CA GLY A 618 6.76 -19.61 -29.48
C GLY A 618 5.60 -18.82 -28.89
N ASP A 619 5.48 -17.51 -29.18
CA ASP A 619 4.26 -16.75 -28.88
C ASP A 619 3.14 -17.11 -29.86
N GLY A 620 1.89 -16.91 -29.45
CA GLY A 620 0.69 -17.15 -30.27
C GLY A 620 0.05 -15.84 -30.74
N VAL A 621 -0.48 -15.83 -31.97
CA VAL A 621 -1.26 -14.71 -32.51
C VAL A 621 -2.63 -15.17 -33.00
N GLY A 622 -3.67 -14.52 -32.51
CA GLY A 622 -5.05 -14.65 -32.98
C GLY A 622 -5.50 -13.39 -33.71
N LEU A 623 -6.39 -13.54 -34.68
CA LEU A 623 -6.94 -12.43 -35.46
C LEU A 623 -8.46 -12.43 -35.35
N VAL A 624 -9.01 -11.34 -34.82
CA VAL A 624 -10.44 -11.05 -34.82
C VAL A 624 -10.66 -9.77 -35.60
N ARG A 625 -11.66 -9.79 -36.48
CA ARG A 625 -12.16 -8.59 -37.14
C ARG A 625 -13.53 -8.25 -36.58
N TYR A 626 -13.88 -6.97 -36.54
CA TYR A 626 -15.24 -6.58 -36.16
C TYR A 626 -15.73 -5.36 -36.95
N ASP A 627 -17.02 -5.38 -37.27
CA ASP A 627 -17.80 -4.23 -37.72
C ASP A 627 -19.08 -4.11 -36.87
N GLN A 628 -20.25 -4.46 -37.41
CA GLN A 628 -21.45 -4.70 -36.61
C GLN A 628 -21.42 -6.05 -35.90
N ASP A 629 -20.62 -7.01 -36.40
CA ASP A 629 -20.44 -8.33 -35.82
C ASP A 629 -18.95 -8.67 -35.77
N ALA A 630 -18.51 -9.33 -34.71
CA ALA A 630 -17.15 -9.83 -34.56
C ALA A 630 -17.02 -11.23 -35.18
N GLN A 631 -15.87 -11.46 -35.82
CA GLN A 631 -15.59 -12.70 -36.53
C GLN A 631 -14.14 -13.11 -36.32
N VAL A 632 -13.94 -14.36 -35.93
CA VAL A 632 -12.61 -14.98 -35.83
C VAL A 632 -12.08 -15.23 -37.24
N VAL A 633 -11.00 -14.52 -37.59
CA VAL A 633 -10.26 -14.74 -38.86
C VAL A 633 -9.23 -15.86 -38.67
N GLN A 634 -8.59 -15.89 -37.50
CA GLN A 634 -7.61 -16.90 -37.13
C GLN A 634 -7.71 -17.17 -35.62
N PRO A 635 -7.90 -18.43 -35.17
CA PRO A 635 -7.70 -18.77 -33.77
C PRO A 635 -6.24 -18.52 -33.37
N VAL A 636 -5.92 -18.53 -32.07
CA VAL A 636 -4.52 -18.32 -31.64
C VAL A 636 -3.60 -19.38 -32.26
N LEU A 637 -2.66 -18.92 -33.07
CA LEU A 637 -1.69 -19.75 -33.78
C LEU A 637 -0.28 -19.47 -33.26
N GLN A 638 0.39 -20.52 -32.76
CA GLN A 638 1.76 -20.43 -32.27
C GLN A 638 2.75 -20.18 -33.41
N LEU A 639 3.64 -19.20 -33.24
CA LEU A 639 4.73 -18.91 -34.18
C LEU A 639 5.91 -19.86 -33.95
N GLY A 640 6.50 -20.37 -35.03
CA GLY A 640 7.62 -21.30 -34.99
C GLY A 640 9.00 -20.63 -34.89
N ALA A 641 10.05 -21.45 -34.76
CA ALA A 641 11.44 -21.02 -34.69
C ALA A 641 12.10 -20.71 -36.05
N GLY A 642 11.32 -20.72 -37.14
CA GLY A 642 11.80 -20.52 -38.51
C GLY A 642 12.10 -19.06 -38.89
N GLY A 643 11.95 -18.11 -37.96
CA GLY A 643 12.05 -16.67 -38.26
C GLY A 643 11.12 -16.28 -39.40
N ILE A 644 11.66 -15.70 -40.48
CA ILE A 644 10.87 -15.31 -41.67
C ILE A 644 10.43 -16.49 -42.54
N SER A 645 11.04 -17.67 -42.36
CA SER A 645 10.64 -18.91 -43.03
C SER A 645 9.56 -19.68 -42.25
N ASP A 646 9.11 -19.14 -41.12
CA ASP A 646 8.00 -19.70 -40.36
C ASP A 646 6.70 -19.64 -41.17
N LEU A 647 6.13 -20.82 -41.43
CA LEU A 647 4.90 -20.96 -42.20
C LEU A 647 3.71 -20.32 -41.48
N ASN A 648 3.64 -20.44 -40.15
CA ASN A 648 2.54 -19.89 -39.37
C ASN A 648 2.54 -18.35 -39.40
N ARG A 649 3.72 -17.73 -39.26
CA ARG A 649 3.90 -16.30 -39.46
C ARG A 649 3.52 -15.86 -40.88
N SER A 650 3.99 -16.58 -41.90
CA SER A 650 3.70 -16.26 -43.30
C SER A 650 2.19 -16.32 -43.59
N ASN A 651 1.50 -17.36 -43.13
CA ASN A 651 0.05 -17.51 -43.26
C ASN A 651 -0.72 -16.39 -42.56
N THR A 652 -0.29 -16.02 -41.35
CA THR A 652 -0.90 -14.90 -40.60
C THR A 652 -0.75 -13.58 -41.38
N LEU A 653 0.43 -13.32 -41.93
CA LEU A 653 0.70 -12.11 -42.74
C LEU A 653 -0.15 -12.10 -44.02
N ASP A 654 -0.34 -13.23 -44.68
CA ASP A 654 -1.18 -13.32 -45.88
C ASP A 654 -2.66 -13.03 -45.57
N LEU A 655 -3.16 -13.45 -44.40
CA LEU A 655 -4.51 -13.10 -43.93
C LEU A 655 -4.66 -11.59 -43.66
N ILE A 656 -3.66 -10.96 -43.02
CA ILE A 656 -3.65 -9.52 -42.75
C ILE A 656 -3.63 -8.73 -44.06
N ARG A 657 -2.84 -9.17 -45.05
CA ARG A 657 -2.70 -8.52 -46.38
C ARG A 657 -3.92 -8.70 -47.28
N GLY A 658 -4.70 -9.76 -47.02
CA GLY A 658 -5.90 -10.07 -47.76
C GLY A 658 -7.02 -9.03 -47.58
N ASN A 659 -8.16 -9.37 -48.16
CA ASN A 659 -9.42 -8.61 -48.12
C ASN A 659 -10.26 -8.89 -46.85
N SER A 660 -9.71 -9.68 -45.91
CA SER A 660 -10.40 -10.03 -44.65
C SER A 660 -10.70 -8.82 -43.76
N PHE A 661 -10.00 -7.69 -43.94
CA PHE A 661 -10.15 -6.47 -43.15
C PHE A 661 -10.60 -5.26 -44.00
N ASP A 662 -11.20 -5.50 -45.18
CA ASP A 662 -11.71 -4.42 -46.02
C ASP A 662 -12.84 -3.65 -45.31
N PRO A 663 -12.86 -2.31 -45.32
CA PRO A 663 -13.87 -1.52 -44.61
C PRO A 663 -15.31 -1.84 -45.01
N ALA A 664 -16.18 -2.09 -44.04
CA ALA A 664 -17.60 -2.37 -44.21
C ALA A 664 -18.36 -2.16 -42.88
N GLY A 665 -19.68 -1.96 -42.94
CA GLY A 665 -20.52 -2.10 -41.75
C GLY A 665 -20.42 -1.00 -40.68
N ALA A 666 -21.07 -1.26 -39.55
CA ALA A 666 -21.14 -0.40 -38.36
C ALA A 666 -19.96 -0.68 -37.39
N THR A 667 -20.00 -0.15 -36.15
CA THR A 667 -18.91 -0.29 -35.15
C THR A 667 -19.43 -0.84 -33.82
N SER A 668 -19.04 -2.09 -33.49
CA SER A 668 -19.32 -2.80 -32.23
C SER A 668 -18.02 -3.27 -31.57
N ILE A 669 -17.46 -2.44 -30.67
CA ILE A 669 -16.17 -2.72 -30.03
C ILE A 669 -16.33 -3.81 -28.97
N GLY A 670 -17.42 -3.79 -28.22
CA GLY A 670 -17.74 -4.80 -27.21
C GLY A 670 -17.79 -6.22 -27.78
N ASP A 671 -18.36 -6.39 -28.97
CA ASP A 671 -18.38 -7.71 -29.63
C ASP A 671 -16.97 -8.16 -30.06
N GLY A 672 -16.15 -7.23 -30.56
CA GLY A 672 -14.74 -7.49 -30.85
C GLY A 672 -13.94 -7.93 -29.61
N ILE A 673 -14.15 -7.26 -28.46
CA ILE A 673 -13.54 -7.64 -27.18
C ILE A 673 -13.97 -9.04 -26.77
N HIS A 674 -15.27 -9.33 -26.85
CA HIS A 674 -15.82 -10.62 -26.47
C HIS A 674 -15.18 -11.76 -27.27
N GLU A 675 -15.24 -11.69 -28.59
CA GLU A 675 -14.66 -12.72 -29.46
C GLU A 675 -13.14 -12.83 -29.29
N GLY A 676 -12.46 -11.68 -29.15
CA GLY A 676 -11.02 -11.65 -28.88
C GLY A 676 -10.64 -12.34 -27.57
N ARG A 677 -11.46 -12.19 -26.52
CA ARG A 677 -11.24 -12.89 -25.25
C ARG A 677 -11.54 -14.38 -25.38
N GLN A 678 -12.62 -14.75 -26.06
CA GLN A 678 -12.98 -16.16 -26.28
C GLN A 678 -11.83 -16.93 -26.96
N ILE A 679 -11.23 -16.40 -28.03
CA ILE A 679 -10.13 -17.11 -28.70
C ILE A 679 -8.86 -17.22 -27.86
N LEU A 680 -8.63 -16.30 -26.92
CA LEU A 680 -7.53 -16.39 -25.96
C LEU A 680 -7.83 -17.46 -24.90
N ASP A 681 -9.06 -17.53 -24.42
CA ASP A 681 -9.47 -18.49 -23.39
C ASP A 681 -9.45 -19.92 -23.92
N THR A 682 -9.85 -20.12 -25.17
CA THR A 682 -9.83 -21.43 -25.85
C THR A 682 -8.58 -21.69 -26.68
N ALA A 683 -7.51 -20.89 -26.52
CA ALA A 683 -6.29 -21.02 -27.30
C ALA A 683 -5.68 -22.44 -27.20
N ALA A 684 -5.33 -23.03 -28.35
CA ALA A 684 -4.63 -24.30 -28.39
C ALA A 684 -3.16 -24.10 -28.00
N GLY A 685 -2.78 -24.49 -26.78
CA GLY A 685 -1.43 -24.34 -26.22
C GLY A 685 -1.45 -23.74 -24.82
N THR A 686 -0.40 -23.98 -24.05
CA THR A 686 -0.20 -23.34 -22.74
C THR A 686 0.59 -22.06 -22.91
N TYR A 687 -0.06 -20.92 -22.67
CA TYR A 687 0.53 -19.59 -22.69
C TYR A 687 0.47 -18.97 -21.30
N ASP A 688 1.57 -18.39 -20.84
CA ASP A 688 1.69 -17.75 -19.53
C ASP A 688 1.01 -16.37 -19.48
N VAL A 689 0.93 -15.72 -20.65
CA VAL A 689 0.34 -14.37 -20.81
C VAL A 689 -0.72 -14.42 -21.91
N LYS A 690 -1.92 -13.92 -21.63
CA LYS A 690 -2.98 -13.74 -22.62
C LYS A 690 -3.33 -12.26 -22.73
N ALA A 691 -2.99 -11.65 -23.86
CA ALA A 691 -3.14 -10.22 -24.08
C ALA A 691 -4.11 -9.92 -25.22
N LEU A 692 -4.92 -8.89 -25.04
CA LEU A 692 -5.90 -8.43 -26.01
C LEU A 692 -5.46 -7.05 -26.51
N ALA A 693 -5.31 -6.88 -27.84
CA ALA A 693 -4.97 -5.60 -28.45
C ALA A 693 -6.12 -5.16 -29.35
N VAL A 694 -6.92 -4.20 -28.84
CA VAL A 694 -8.10 -3.66 -29.50
C VAL A 694 -7.74 -2.40 -30.24
N LEU A 695 -8.12 -2.29 -31.50
CA LEU A 695 -7.98 -1.08 -32.28
C LEU A 695 -9.31 -0.66 -32.87
N THR A 696 -9.62 0.64 -32.81
CA THR A 696 -10.78 1.26 -33.46
C THR A 696 -10.46 2.66 -33.97
N ASP A 697 -11.20 3.14 -34.97
CA ASP A 697 -11.22 4.55 -35.36
C ASP A 697 -12.53 5.29 -35.01
N GLY A 698 -13.47 4.60 -34.35
CA GLY A 698 -14.87 5.01 -34.27
C GLY A 698 -15.48 5.07 -32.86
N VAL A 699 -16.75 5.44 -32.83
CA VAL A 699 -17.63 5.42 -31.65
C VAL A 699 -18.59 4.24 -31.78
N GLU A 700 -18.74 3.43 -30.72
CA GLU A 700 -19.68 2.31 -30.73
C GLU A 700 -21.10 2.79 -31.08
N ASN A 701 -21.68 2.18 -32.10
CA ASN A 701 -23.01 2.52 -32.59
C ASN A 701 -23.89 1.28 -32.76
N ARG A 702 -23.38 0.09 -32.39
CA ARG A 702 -24.06 -1.19 -32.50
C ARG A 702 -23.72 -2.09 -31.30
N GLU A 703 -24.72 -2.75 -30.74
CA GLU A 703 -24.53 -3.79 -29.72
C GLU A 703 -23.75 -4.98 -30.32
N ARG A 704 -22.88 -5.66 -29.57
CA ARG A 704 -22.58 -5.53 -28.13
C ARG A 704 -21.66 -4.35 -27.80
N TYR A 705 -21.91 -3.65 -26.68
CA TYR A 705 -21.14 -2.47 -26.25
C TYR A 705 -20.01 -2.82 -25.27
N ILE A 706 -19.01 -1.95 -25.11
CA ILE A 706 -17.92 -2.10 -24.12
C ILE A 706 -18.46 -2.33 -22.71
N ALA A 707 -19.55 -1.63 -22.34
CA ALA A 707 -20.19 -1.76 -21.03
C ALA A 707 -20.70 -3.18 -20.75
N ASP A 708 -21.13 -3.92 -21.79
CA ASP A 708 -21.67 -5.28 -21.66
C ASP A 708 -20.56 -6.32 -21.41
N VAL A 709 -19.31 -5.98 -21.73
CA VAL A 709 -18.14 -6.86 -21.63
C VAL A 709 -17.11 -6.36 -20.60
N ALA A 710 -17.51 -5.46 -19.70
CA ALA A 710 -16.61 -4.87 -18.70
C ALA A 710 -15.90 -5.94 -17.84
N GLY A 711 -16.55 -7.08 -17.56
CA GLY A 711 -15.97 -8.20 -16.83
C GLY A 711 -14.87 -8.97 -17.58
N GLU A 712 -14.69 -8.74 -18.88
CA GLU A 712 -13.71 -9.40 -19.74
C GLU A 712 -12.45 -8.53 -19.96
N ILE A 713 -12.42 -7.33 -19.37
CA ILE A 713 -11.34 -6.34 -19.49
C ILE A 713 -10.43 -6.43 -18.26
N ASN A 714 -9.11 -6.47 -18.49
CA ASN A 714 -8.10 -6.65 -17.45
C ASN A 714 -6.77 -5.96 -17.79
N GLU A 715 -5.74 -6.16 -16.97
CA GLU A 715 -4.42 -5.52 -17.07
C GLU A 715 -3.65 -5.83 -18.35
N ARG A 716 -4.07 -6.85 -19.10
CA ARG A 716 -3.50 -7.25 -20.39
C ARG A 716 -4.39 -6.85 -21.56
N THR A 717 -5.28 -5.89 -21.36
CA THR A 717 -6.14 -5.32 -22.40
C THR A 717 -5.59 -3.96 -22.82
N TYR A 718 -5.13 -3.87 -24.06
CA TYR A 718 -4.54 -2.68 -24.66
C TYR A 718 -5.48 -2.12 -25.71
N ALA A 719 -5.61 -0.80 -25.77
CA ALA A 719 -6.47 -0.11 -26.72
C ALA A 719 -5.69 0.93 -27.52
N ILE A 720 -5.93 0.96 -28.83
CA ILE A 720 -5.42 1.99 -29.73
C ILE A 720 -6.57 2.70 -30.41
N GLY A 721 -6.66 4.02 -30.22
CA GLY A 721 -7.60 4.89 -30.92
C GLY A 721 -6.94 5.55 -32.13
N LEU A 722 -7.43 5.24 -33.33
CA LEU A 722 -6.92 5.78 -34.59
C LEU A 722 -7.72 7.02 -35.04
N GLY A 723 -7.25 8.21 -34.68
CA GLY A 723 -7.91 9.48 -35.04
C GLY A 723 -7.87 10.53 -33.95
N THR A 724 -8.75 11.54 -34.05
CA THR A 724 -8.93 12.57 -33.02
C THR A 724 -9.76 12.05 -31.85
N PRO A 725 -9.59 12.57 -30.61
CA PRO A 725 -10.34 12.08 -29.44
C PRO A 725 -11.86 12.10 -29.61
N GLN A 726 -12.39 13.03 -30.42
CA GLN A 726 -13.82 13.17 -30.70
C GLN A 726 -14.36 12.05 -31.59
N ASN A 727 -13.51 11.47 -32.45
CA ASN A 727 -13.92 10.46 -33.42
C ASN A 727 -13.66 9.03 -32.91
N THR A 728 -12.73 8.84 -31.97
CA THR A 728 -12.28 7.52 -31.47
C THR A 728 -12.89 7.09 -30.14
N SER A 729 -13.93 7.77 -29.64
CA SER A 729 -14.55 7.53 -28.33
C SER A 729 -13.53 7.35 -27.20
N ALA A 730 -12.61 8.30 -27.03
CA ALA A 730 -11.48 8.15 -26.11
C ALA A 730 -11.90 7.84 -24.64
N ALA A 731 -13.07 8.31 -24.20
CA ALA A 731 -13.63 7.96 -22.88
C ALA A 731 -14.01 6.47 -22.78
N ALA A 732 -14.57 5.88 -23.84
CA ALA A 732 -14.92 4.45 -23.89
C ALA A 732 -13.67 3.57 -24.02
N LEU A 733 -12.65 4.02 -24.76
CA LEU A 733 -11.38 3.30 -24.83
C LEU A 733 -10.56 3.39 -23.55
N GLN A 734 -10.71 4.47 -22.78
CA GLN A 734 -10.12 4.57 -21.45
C GLN A 734 -10.75 3.55 -20.49
N THR A 735 -12.02 3.19 -20.66
CA THR A 735 -12.65 2.08 -19.91
C THR A 735 -12.04 0.73 -20.27
N VAL A 736 -11.48 0.59 -21.48
CA VAL A 736 -10.84 -0.66 -21.98
C VAL A 736 -9.41 -0.85 -21.47
N SER A 737 -8.65 0.22 -21.20
CA SER A 737 -7.24 0.09 -20.79
C SER A 737 -6.85 0.86 -19.52
N GLY A 738 -7.61 1.90 -19.15
CA GLY A 738 -7.20 2.96 -18.24
C GLY A 738 -7.21 2.66 -16.75
N ASN A 739 -7.94 1.63 -16.30
CA ASN A 739 -8.08 1.29 -14.88
C ASN A 739 -7.49 -0.07 -14.50
N HIS A 740 -6.86 -0.76 -15.45
CA HIS A 740 -6.43 -2.13 -15.23
C HIS A 740 -4.93 -2.36 -15.43
N GLY A 741 -4.14 -1.45 -15.99
CA GLY A 741 -2.68 -1.64 -16.17
C GLY A 741 -2.23 -1.87 -17.63
N GLY A 742 -3.20 -1.95 -18.55
CA GLY A 742 -2.97 -1.64 -19.96
C GLY A 742 -2.85 -0.13 -20.19
N PHE A 743 -2.60 0.31 -21.42
CA PHE A 743 -2.55 1.74 -21.75
C PHE A 743 -3.34 2.05 -23.02
N LEU A 744 -3.95 3.23 -23.03
CA LEU A 744 -4.61 3.82 -24.21
C LEU A 744 -3.58 4.65 -24.97
N LEU A 745 -3.47 4.43 -26.28
CA LEU A 745 -2.70 5.29 -27.16
C LEU A 745 -3.61 5.85 -28.26
N VAL A 746 -3.79 7.17 -28.25
CA VAL A 746 -4.58 7.88 -29.28
C VAL A 746 -3.64 8.57 -30.25
N THR A 747 -3.76 8.28 -31.55
CA THR A 747 -2.82 8.79 -32.56
C THR A 747 -2.92 10.31 -32.74
N GLY A 748 -4.12 10.88 -32.57
CA GLY A 748 -4.46 12.19 -33.11
C GLY A 748 -4.56 12.15 -34.64
N ALA A 749 -4.58 13.32 -35.29
CA ALA A 749 -4.46 13.41 -36.74
C ALA A 749 -3.09 12.89 -37.19
N ILE A 750 -3.07 12.01 -38.20
CA ILE A 750 -1.83 11.49 -38.79
C ILE A 750 -1.49 12.33 -40.02
N GLY A 751 -0.27 12.84 -40.06
CA GLY A 751 0.29 13.56 -41.20
C GLY A 751 1.63 12.93 -41.63
N THR A 752 2.35 13.63 -42.52
CA THR A 752 3.63 13.15 -43.06
C THR A 752 4.69 12.92 -41.98
N ASP A 753 4.66 13.70 -40.90
CA ASP A 753 5.73 13.76 -39.90
C ASP A 753 5.57 12.73 -38.77
N ASN A 754 4.41 12.08 -38.65
CA ASN A 754 4.10 11.09 -37.61
C ASN A 754 3.52 9.79 -38.16
N ARG A 755 3.79 9.47 -39.43
CA ARG A 755 3.20 8.31 -40.14
C ARG A 755 3.42 6.93 -39.53
N PHE A 756 4.52 6.74 -38.79
CA PHE A 756 4.84 5.45 -38.15
C PHE A 756 4.14 5.29 -36.79
N LEU A 757 3.42 6.31 -36.30
CA LEU A 757 2.92 6.35 -34.93
C LEU A 757 2.09 5.10 -34.56
N LEU A 758 1.24 4.63 -35.48
CA LEU A 758 0.45 3.44 -35.25
C LEU A 758 1.33 2.19 -35.08
N GLN A 759 2.33 2.00 -35.95
CA GLN A 759 3.31 0.90 -35.83
C GLN A 759 4.08 0.98 -34.50
N LYS A 760 4.47 2.19 -34.08
CA LYS A 760 5.16 2.42 -32.80
C LYS A 760 4.28 2.01 -31.61
N TYR A 761 2.98 2.31 -31.65
CA TYR A 761 2.03 1.89 -30.60
C TYR A 761 1.87 0.38 -30.53
N PHE A 762 1.77 -0.32 -31.66
CA PHE A 762 1.79 -1.79 -31.70
C PHE A 762 3.09 -2.36 -31.12
N LEU A 763 4.25 -1.79 -31.49
CA LEU A 763 5.54 -2.23 -30.96
C LEU A 763 5.70 -1.95 -29.45
N GLN A 764 5.09 -0.87 -28.94
CA GLN A 764 5.04 -0.59 -27.51
C GLN A 764 4.16 -1.60 -26.75
N ILE A 765 3.01 -2.00 -27.33
CA ILE A 765 2.20 -3.10 -26.79
C ILE A 765 3.01 -4.39 -26.77
N LEU A 766 3.72 -4.71 -27.86
CA LEU A 766 4.56 -5.90 -27.93
C LEU A 766 5.67 -5.88 -26.87
N ALA A 767 6.30 -4.74 -26.63
CA ALA A 767 7.27 -4.56 -25.54
C ALA A 767 6.63 -4.79 -24.17
N GLY A 768 5.42 -4.27 -23.93
CA GLY A 768 4.66 -4.49 -22.69
C GLY A 768 4.29 -5.96 -22.47
N VAL A 769 3.86 -6.66 -23.51
CA VAL A 769 3.51 -8.09 -23.48
C VAL A 769 4.76 -8.96 -23.24
N SER A 770 5.87 -8.65 -23.90
CA SER A 770 7.14 -9.41 -23.78
C SER A 770 8.03 -8.98 -22.60
N GLN A 771 7.56 -8.01 -21.81
CA GLN A 771 8.31 -7.38 -20.70
C GLN A 771 9.69 -6.85 -21.14
N ALA A 772 9.73 -6.19 -22.30
CA ALA A 772 10.88 -5.43 -22.74
C ALA A 772 10.74 -3.95 -22.33
N GLU A 773 11.87 -3.28 -22.18
CA GLU A 773 11.99 -1.89 -21.80
C GLU A 773 12.37 -1.04 -23.02
N VAL A 774 11.70 0.08 -23.24
CA VAL A 774 12.06 0.96 -24.35
C VAL A 774 13.26 1.82 -23.93
N VAL A 775 14.34 1.76 -24.71
CA VAL A 775 15.60 2.48 -24.46
C VAL A 775 15.64 3.80 -25.21
N LEU A 776 15.17 3.80 -26.46
CA LEU A 776 15.22 4.93 -27.37
C LEU A 776 14.19 4.79 -28.49
N ASP A 777 13.54 5.89 -28.84
CA ASP A 777 12.56 5.96 -29.93
C ASP A 777 12.64 7.28 -30.77
N PRO A 778 13.62 7.49 -31.68
CA PRO A 778 13.72 8.68 -32.51
C PRO A 778 13.13 8.50 -33.92
N ASP A 779 12.66 9.61 -34.49
CA ASP A 779 12.19 9.68 -35.88
C ASP A 779 13.12 10.57 -36.71
N GLY A 780 13.22 10.35 -38.03
CA GLY A 780 14.05 11.17 -38.90
C GLY A 780 13.88 10.91 -40.40
N GLN A 781 14.75 11.55 -41.19
CA GLN A 781 14.81 11.37 -42.64
C GLN A 781 16.24 11.05 -43.11
N LEU A 782 16.37 10.07 -44.00
CA LEU A 782 17.61 9.71 -44.68
C LEU A 782 17.74 10.51 -45.97
N VAL A 783 18.89 11.15 -46.14
CA VAL A 783 19.24 11.88 -47.37
C VAL A 783 20.32 11.08 -48.11
N PRO A 784 20.26 10.95 -49.46
CA PRO A 784 21.24 10.16 -50.20
C PRO A 784 22.69 10.58 -49.89
N GLY A 785 23.59 9.60 -49.72
CA GLY A 785 25.01 9.85 -49.45
C GLY A 785 25.34 10.37 -48.05
N VAL A 786 24.36 10.47 -47.13
CA VAL A 786 24.57 10.81 -45.72
C VAL A 786 24.31 9.59 -44.85
N VAL A 787 25.28 9.26 -43.98
CA VAL A 787 25.13 8.22 -42.96
C VAL A 787 24.59 8.87 -41.69
N GLN A 788 23.41 8.45 -41.24
CA GLN A 788 22.88 8.79 -39.92
C GLN A 788 23.47 7.85 -38.88
N ARG A 789 23.99 8.42 -37.79
CA ARG A 789 24.57 7.68 -36.67
C ARG A 789 23.78 8.02 -35.41
N ILE A 790 22.99 7.08 -34.94
CA ILE A 790 22.02 7.28 -33.85
C ILE A 790 22.54 6.55 -32.61
N PRO A 791 22.96 7.25 -31.55
CA PRO A 791 23.45 6.62 -30.33
C PRO A 791 22.30 6.12 -29.46
N PHE A 792 22.45 4.93 -28.87
CA PHE A 792 21.57 4.42 -27.81
C PHE A 792 22.41 3.79 -26.70
N GLN A 793 21.92 3.86 -25.46
CA GLN A 793 22.68 3.50 -24.27
C GLN A 793 22.19 2.17 -23.71
N LEU A 794 23.06 1.16 -23.70
CA LEU A 794 22.84 -0.11 -22.99
C LEU A 794 23.73 -0.21 -21.76
N THR A 795 23.40 -1.10 -20.85
CA THR A 795 24.12 -1.36 -19.60
C THR A 795 24.39 -2.84 -19.38
N GLU A 796 25.14 -3.16 -18.34
CA GLU A 796 25.36 -4.54 -17.89
C GLU A 796 24.09 -5.24 -17.37
N ALA A 797 23.01 -4.49 -17.15
CA ALA A 797 21.70 -5.02 -16.78
C ALA A 797 20.86 -5.43 -18.00
N ASP A 798 21.24 -5.04 -19.21
CA ASP A 798 20.57 -5.44 -20.45
C ASP A 798 21.09 -6.81 -20.90
N ALA A 799 20.22 -7.82 -20.88
CA ALA A 799 20.51 -9.20 -21.26
C ALA A 799 20.23 -9.49 -22.75
N GLY A 800 19.48 -8.61 -23.41
CA GLY A 800 19.27 -8.64 -24.84
C GLY A 800 18.62 -7.36 -25.36
N VAL A 801 18.66 -7.17 -26.68
CA VAL A 801 18.16 -5.97 -27.34
C VAL A 801 17.54 -6.28 -28.70
N ASP A 802 16.42 -5.62 -28.97
CA ASP A 802 15.83 -5.45 -30.30
C ASP A 802 16.11 -4.02 -30.79
N VAL A 803 16.79 -3.90 -31.92
CA VAL A 803 16.97 -2.63 -32.63
C VAL A 803 16.15 -2.67 -33.90
N ILE A 804 15.00 -2.01 -33.86
CA ILE A 804 13.93 -2.05 -34.86
C ILE A 804 13.98 -0.78 -35.70
N LEU A 805 14.04 -0.93 -37.02
CA LEU A 805 13.97 0.15 -37.98
C LEU A 805 12.65 0.04 -38.77
N LEU A 806 11.84 1.09 -38.70
CA LEU A 806 10.67 1.29 -39.54
C LEU A 806 11.02 2.23 -40.70
N SER A 807 10.66 1.84 -41.91
CA SER A 807 10.75 2.70 -43.10
C SER A 807 9.83 2.16 -44.19
N PRO A 808 9.27 2.98 -45.09
CA PRO A 808 8.35 2.49 -46.11
C PRO A 808 9.04 1.52 -47.09
N TYR A 809 10.37 1.55 -47.16
CA TYR A 809 11.19 0.69 -48.01
C TYR A 809 12.49 0.27 -47.29
N VAL A 810 12.39 -0.63 -46.32
CA VAL A 810 13.57 -1.12 -45.55
C VAL A 810 14.64 -1.80 -46.43
N LYS A 811 14.25 -2.36 -47.58
CA LYS A 811 15.20 -2.94 -48.57
C LYS A 811 16.09 -1.89 -49.26
N ALA A 812 15.75 -0.61 -49.13
CA ALA A 812 16.55 0.52 -49.63
C ALA A 812 17.29 1.26 -48.50
N VAL A 813 17.38 0.66 -47.30
CA VAL A 813 18.19 1.15 -46.19
C VAL A 813 19.31 0.15 -45.87
N ASP A 814 20.55 0.62 -45.89
CA ASP A 814 21.68 -0.10 -45.31
C ASP A 814 21.69 0.17 -43.81
N PHE A 815 21.20 -0.81 -43.05
CA PHE A 815 21.04 -0.77 -41.60
C PHE A 815 22.06 -1.70 -40.93
N ARG A 816 22.94 -1.10 -40.12
CA ARG A 816 23.99 -1.81 -39.36
C ARG A 816 24.09 -1.29 -37.94
N LEU A 817 24.66 -2.10 -37.06
CA LEU A 817 24.96 -1.69 -35.69
C LEU A 817 26.46 -1.54 -35.49
N GLN A 818 26.85 -0.57 -34.67
CA GLN A 818 28.21 -0.41 -34.17
C GLN A 818 28.23 -0.63 -32.66
N THR A 819 29.05 -1.57 -32.19
CA THR A 819 29.23 -1.87 -30.77
C THR A 819 29.98 -0.74 -30.05
N PRO A 820 29.94 -0.68 -28.70
CA PRO A 820 30.69 0.32 -27.92
C PRO A 820 32.20 0.25 -28.19
N SER A 821 32.70 -0.95 -28.49
CA SER A 821 34.10 -1.19 -28.81
C SER A 821 34.48 -0.87 -30.29
N GLY A 822 33.51 -0.39 -31.08
CA GLY A 822 33.69 0.11 -32.45
C GLY A 822 33.51 -0.93 -33.56
N LEU A 823 33.20 -2.18 -33.21
CA LEU A 823 32.99 -3.26 -34.17
C LEU A 823 31.65 -3.09 -34.92
N LEU A 824 31.60 -3.52 -36.17
CA LEU A 824 30.39 -3.46 -37.00
C LEU A 824 29.66 -4.81 -37.02
N LEU A 825 28.35 -4.76 -36.82
CA LEU A 825 27.45 -5.88 -37.00
C LEU A 825 26.58 -5.65 -38.24
N GLU A 826 26.75 -6.54 -39.22
CA GLU A 826 26.00 -6.57 -40.47
C GLU A 826 24.90 -7.65 -40.43
N PRO A 827 23.80 -7.49 -41.19
CA PRO A 827 22.68 -8.44 -41.20
C PRO A 827 23.09 -9.91 -41.41
N TRP A 828 24.06 -10.19 -42.30
CA TRP A 828 24.51 -11.57 -42.56
C TRP A 828 25.12 -12.25 -41.33
N ARG A 829 25.79 -11.50 -40.44
CA ARG A 829 26.36 -12.06 -39.19
C ARG A 829 25.24 -12.45 -38.24
N ALA A 830 24.24 -11.59 -38.10
CA ALA A 830 23.07 -11.87 -37.25
C ALA A 830 22.19 -13.03 -37.78
N LEU A 831 22.30 -13.38 -39.07
CA LEU A 831 21.68 -14.58 -39.65
C LEU A 831 22.49 -15.86 -39.41
N ALA A 832 23.79 -15.75 -39.13
CA ALA A 832 24.70 -16.89 -38.98
C ALA A 832 24.92 -17.29 -37.51
N ASP A 833 24.76 -16.36 -36.57
CA ASP A 833 24.99 -16.58 -35.14
C ASP A 833 23.71 -17.03 -34.42
N PRO A 834 23.71 -18.17 -33.69
CA PRO A 834 22.52 -18.65 -32.98
C PRO A 834 22.03 -17.70 -31.87
N ALA A 835 22.89 -16.85 -31.32
CA ALA A 835 22.56 -15.83 -30.31
C ALA A 835 22.01 -14.53 -30.90
N MET A 836 21.81 -14.48 -32.23
CA MET A 836 21.30 -13.31 -32.95
C MET A 836 20.19 -13.69 -33.92
N ARG A 837 19.36 -12.71 -34.29
CA ARG A 837 18.42 -12.81 -35.42
C ARG A 837 18.41 -11.49 -36.19
N TYR A 838 18.18 -11.59 -37.50
CA TYR A 838 17.84 -10.45 -38.35
C TYR A 838 16.49 -10.68 -39.02
N ILE A 839 15.53 -9.81 -38.74
CA ILE A 839 14.18 -9.84 -39.29
C ILE A 839 14.11 -8.79 -40.41
N ALA A 840 13.52 -9.15 -41.55
CA ALA A 840 13.40 -8.28 -42.72
C ALA A 840 12.00 -8.36 -43.34
N GLY A 841 11.06 -7.61 -42.78
CA GLY A 841 9.68 -7.48 -43.26
C GLY A 841 9.54 -6.50 -44.44
N ARG A 842 8.30 -6.07 -44.71
CA ARG A 842 8.02 -5.10 -45.78
C ARG A 842 8.43 -3.68 -45.40
N GLU A 843 8.10 -3.28 -44.18
CA GLU A 843 8.28 -1.92 -43.64
C GLU A 843 9.08 -1.90 -42.33
N VAL A 844 9.55 -3.07 -41.88
CA VAL A 844 10.34 -3.24 -40.67
C VAL A 844 11.59 -4.07 -40.93
N SER A 845 12.70 -3.70 -40.30
CA SER A 845 13.88 -4.57 -40.16
C SER A 845 14.36 -4.53 -38.71
N CYS A 846 14.79 -5.65 -38.13
CA CYS A 846 15.13 -5.72 -36.72
C CYS A 846 16.36 -6.59 -36.47
N PHE A 847 17.32 -6.09 -35.70
CA PHE A 847 18.35 -6.91 -35.06
C PHE A 847 17.87 -7.32 -33.68
N ARG A 848 17.82 -8.62 -33.41
CA ARG A 848 17.58 -9.17 -32.06
C ARG A 848 18.84 -9.85 -31.58
N LEU A 849 19.38 -9.41 -30.45
CA LEU A 849 20.69 -9.85 -29.95
C LEU A 849 20.58 -10.31 -28.49
N VAL A 850 21.15 -11.46 -28.17
CA VAL A 850 21.49 -11.83 -26.79
C VAL A 850 22.78 -11.10 -26.39
N LEU A 851 22.81 -10.51 -25.20
CA LEU A 851 23.94 -9.75 -24.69
C LEU A 851 24.63 -10.49 -23.52
N PRO A 852 25.97 -10.40 -23.40
CA PRO A 852 26.92 -9.74 -24.31
C PRO A 852 27.01 -10.41 -25.69
N VAL A 853 27.25 -9.62 -26.74
CA VAL A 853 27.66 -10.18 -28.04
C VAL A 853 29.16 -10.42 -28.09
N GLN A 854 29.58 -11.43 -28.85
CA GLN A 854 30.99 -11.73 -29.10
C GLN A 854 31.27 -11.71 -30.61
N LEU A 855 31.65 -10.56 -31.14
CA LEU A 855 32.00 -10.43 -32.58
C LEU A 855 33.46 -10.80 -32.88
N GLN A 856 34.28 -10.92 -31.85
CA GLN A 856 35.68 -11.31 -31.88
C GLN A 856 35.97 -12.19 -30.66
N ALA A 857 36.80 -13.22 -30.81
CA ALA A 857 37.18 -14.12 -29.72
C ALA A 857 37.64 -13.32 -28.48
N ASP A 858 37.16 -13.73 -27.31
CA ASP A 858 37.40 -13.15 -25.98
C ASP A 858 37.08 -11.66 -25.81
N ARG A 859 36.31 -11.06 -26.73
CA ARG A 859 35.87 -9.66 -26.64
C ARG A 859 34.34 -9.57 -26.64
N TYR A 860 33.81 -9.19 -25.48
CA TYR A 860 32.37 -9.12 -25.22
C TYR A 860 31.90 -7.67 -25.18
N ASP A 861 30.85 -7.36 -25.94
CA ASP A 861 30.19 -6.05 -25.95
C ASP A 861 28.77 -6.20 -25.36
N GLN A 862 28.49 -5.47 -24.27
CA GLN A 862 27.18 -5.43 -23.61
C GLN A 862 26.79 -3.98 -23.30
N GLY A 863 27.28 -3.46 -22.17
CA GLY A 863 27.00 -2.10 -21.73
C GLY A 863 27.88 -1.07 -22.44
N GLY A 864 27.32 0.11 -22.69
CA GLY A 864 27.99 1.21 -23.36
C GLY A 864 27.11 1.89 -24.40
N THR A 865 27.70 2.84 -25.12
CA THR A 865 27.00 3.56 -26.19
C THR A 865 27.12 2.79 -27.50
N TRP A 866 26.01 2.20 -27.93
CA TRP A 866 25.85 1.56 -29.22
C TRP A 866 25.37 2.59 -30.24
N HIS A 867 25.57 2.29 -31.54
CA HIS A 867 25.06 3.15 -32.60
C HIS A 867 24.33 2.37 -33.68
N ALA A 868 23.14 2.83 -34.07
CA ALA A 868 22.53 2.43 -35.33
C ALA A 868 23.09 3.30 -36.46
N LEU A 869 23.61 2.68 -37.51
CA LEU A 869 24.12 3.33 -38.70
C LEU A 869 23.14 3.11 -39.84
N LEU A 870 22.58 4.20 -40.37
CA LEU A 870 21.56 4.17 -41.42
C LEU A 870 22.02 5.00 -42.62
N THR A 871 21.97 4.43 -43.82
CA THR A 871 22.14 5.18 -45.07
C THR A 871 21.27 4.58 -46.17
N ILE A 872 20.97 5.35 -47.21
CA ILE A 872 20.27 4.82 -48.38
C ILE A 872 21.21 3.86 -49.11
N GLY A 873 20.79 2.61 -49.27
CA GLY A 873 21.58 1.50 -49.80
C GLY A 873 20.88 0.16 -49.60
N SER A 874 21.49 -0.94 -50.02
CA SER A 874 20.92 -2.27 -49.82
C SER A 874 21.45 -2.91 -48.52
N PRO A 875 20.62 -3.65 -47.76
CA PRO A 875 21.07 -4.44 -46.62
C PRO A 875 22.20 -5.42 -46.99
N LYS A 876 23.22 -5.54 -46.12
CA LYS A 876 24.35 -6.47 -46.31
C LYS A 876 23.99 -7.88 -45.85
N LEU A 877 23.28 -8.62 -46.72
CA LEU A 877 22.81 -9.99 -46.45
C LEU A 877 23.84 -11.09 -46.74
N GLN A 878 25.00 -10.75 -47.30
CA GLN A 878 26.11 -11.67 -47.56
C GLN A 878 27.45 -11.02 -47.17
N PRO A 879 28.48 -11.82 -46.81
CA PRO A 879 29.83 -11.31 -46.59
C PRO A 879 30.38 -10.58 -47.81
N THR A 880 31.09 -9.47 -47.61
CA THR A 880 31.70 -8.71 -48.71
C THR A 880 33.06 -9.31 -49.08
N ALA A 881 33.21 -9.76 -50.32
CA ALA A 881 34.44 -10.39 -50.80
C ALA A 881 35.64 -9.42 -50.76
N GLY A 882 36.81 -9.92 -50.33
CA GLY A 882 38.05 -9.14 -50.27
C GLY A 882 38.18 -8.19 -49.07
N HIS A 883 37.21 -8.19 -48.16
CA HIS A 883 37.24 -7.43 -46.92
C HIS A 883 37.60 -8.30 -45.70
N GLU A 884 38.29 -7.70 -44.72
CA GLU A 884 38.69 -8.39 -43.48
C GLU A 884 37.46 -8.92 -42.73
N GLN A 885 37.48 -10.22 -42.42
CA GLN A 885 36.34 -10.95 -41.82
C GLN A 885 34.98 -10.77 -42.54
N GLY A 886 35.00 -10.42 -43.83
CA GLY A 886 33.81 -10.22 -44.66
C GLY A 886 33.03 -8.93 -44.40
N ILE A 887 33.57 -7.96 -43.63
CA ILE A 887 32.87 -6.74 -43.19
C ILE A 887 33.14 -5.53 -44.12
N ASP A 888 32.08 -4.87 -44.57
CA ASP A 888 32.20 -3.68 -45.41
C ASP A 888 32.35 -2.38 -44.60
N ALA A 889 33.57 -1.97 -44.26
CA ALA A 889 33.81 -0.72 -43.53
C ALA A 889 33.46 0.59 -44.29
N SER A 890 32.88 0.54 -45.49
CA SER A 890 32.54 1.75 -46.28
C SER A 890 31.57 2.70 -45.58
N ILE A 891 30.60 2.17 -44.82
CA ILE A 891 29.62 3.00 -44.09
C ILE A 891 30.29 3.88 -43.03
N VAL A 892 31.33 3.38 -42.36
CA VAL A 892 32.09 4.13 -41.35
C VAL A 892 32.95 5.20 -42.01
N ARG A 893 33.56 4.90 -43.17
CA ARG A 893 34.24 5.94 -43.97
C ARG A 893 33.28 7.05 -44.41
N GLY A 894 32.01 6.70 -44.68
CA GLY A 894 30.95 7.65 -45.00
C GLY A 894 30.63 8.67 -43.90
N LEU A 895 30.82 8.31 -42.62
CA LEU A 895 30.62 9.23 -41.49
C LEU A 895 31.55 10.46 -41.57
N HIS A 896 32.78 10.26 -42.05
CA HIS A 896 33.82 11.28 -42.14
C HIS A 896 33.94 11.92 -43.53
N ALA A 897 33.03 11.60 -44.46
CA ALA A 897 33.10 12.10 -45.83
C ALA A 897 32.81 13.60 -45.90
N THR A 898 33.74 14.36 -46.50
CA THR A 898 33.59 15.79 -46.83
C THR A 898 32.46 16.03 -47.84
N PRO A 899 31.89 17.25 -47.95
CA PRO A 899 30.86 17.55 -48.95
C PRO A 899 31.27 17.21 -50.40
N ALA A 900 32.56 17.33 -50.74
CA ALA A 900 33.09 16.96 -52.06
C ALA A 900 33.14 15.43 -52.26
N GLN A 901 33.55 14.68 -51.23
CA GLN A 901 33.52 13.22 -51.23
C GLN A 901 32.07 12.69 -51.30
N ARG A 902 31.12 13.33 -50.59
CA ARG A 902 29.68 13.00 -50.67
C ARG A 902 29.12 13.21 -52.08
N ARG A 903 29.48 14.33 -52.75
CA ARG A 903 29.08 14.59 -54.15
C ARG A 903 29.66 13.56 -55.12
N ARG A 904 30.93 13.15 -54.95
CA ARG A 904 31.55 12.09 -55.76
C ARG A 904 30.89 10.73 -55.51
N ALA A 905 30.61 10.38 -54.25
CA ALA A 905 29.93 9.15 -53.89
C ALA A 905 28.52 9.10 -54.50
N MET A 906 27.75 10.19 -54.44
CA MET A 906 26.46 10.32 -55.14
C MET A 906 26.56 10.09 -56.65
N GLN A 907 27.65 10.52 -57.29
CA GLN A 907 27.90 10.35 -58.73
C GLN A 907 28.43 8.96 -59.10
N SER A 908 29.12 8.28 -58.18
CA SER A 908 29.71 6.95 -58.40
C SER A 908 28.82 5.80 -57.96
N THR A 909 27.87 6.02 -57.04
CA THR A 909 26.77 5.06 -56.82
C THR A 909 25.93 5.05 -58.08
N ALA A 910 26.18 4.06 -58.93
CA ALA A 910 25.15 3.55 -59.83
C ALA A 910 23.98 3.10 -58.95
N ILE A 911 23.08 4.03 -58.63
CA ILE A 911 21.75 3.70 -58.15
C ILE A 911 21.19 2.86 -59.30
N THR A 912 21.09 1.55 -59.09
CA THR A 912 20.56 0.65 -60.12
C THR A 912 19.21 1.19 -60.59
N GLY A 913 18.87 0.98 -61.87
CA GLY A 913 17.59 1.45 -62.42
C GLY A 913 16.38 0.99 -61.60
N GLU A 914 16.51 -0.10 -60.85
CA GLU A 914 15.54 -0.55 -59.85
C GLU A 914 15.45 0.37 -58.63
N LEU A 915 16.53 0.74 -57.96
CA LEU A 915 16.48 1.67 -56.81
C LEU A 915 15.97 3.06 -57.19
N GLN A 916 16.25 3.55 -58.40
CA GLN A 916 15.65 4.79 -58.93
C GLN A 916 14.14 4.64 -59.20
N ARG A 917 13.70 3.48 -59.71
CA ARG A 917 12.27 3.16 -59.88
C ARG A 917 11.56 3.01 -58.54
N SER A 918 12.16 2.34 -57.56
CA SER A 918 11.65 2.23 -56.19
C SER A 918 11.50 3.60 -55.53
N PHE A 919 12.47 4.51 -55.72
CA PHE A 919 12.39 5.91 -55.26
C PHE A 919 11.30 6.71 -55.97
N ALA A 920 11.10 6.50 -57.27
CA ALA A 920 10.04 7.16 -58.03
C ALA A 920 8.64 6.65 -57.64
N VAL A 921 8.50 5.36 -57.36
CA VAL A 921 7.25 4.74 -56.89
C VAL A 921 6.91 5.17 -55.46
N ALA A 922 7.91 5.28 -54.57
CA ALA A 922 7.75 5.86 -53.23
C ALA A 922 7.21 7.30 -53.24
N GLN A 923 7.48 8.05 -54.31
CA GLN A 923 7.05 9.45 -54.50
C GLN A 923 5.76 9.58 -55.31
N ALA A 924 5.44 8.63 -56.19
CA ALA A 924 4.21 8.64 -56.99
C ALA A 924 2.94 8.47 -56.14
N ALA A 925 3.05 7.91 -54.93
CA ALA A 925 1.97 7.89 -53.95
C ALA A 925 1.61 9.29 -53.36
N ASN A 926 2.41 10.34 -53.65
CA ASN A 926 2.22 11.72 -53.15
C ASN A 926 1.76 12.72 -54.24
N ALA A 927 1.21 12.27 -55.38
CA ALA A 927 0.99 13.12 -56.56
C ALA A 927 -0.26 14.04 -56.52
N SER A 928 -0.69 14.54 -55.36
CA SER A 928 -1.82 15.50 -55.25
C SER A 928 -1.49 16.86 -54.63
N ALA A 929 -0.21 17.18 -54.38
CA ALA A 929 0.19 18.51 -53.90
C ALA A 929 0.59 19.45 -55.06
N PRO A 930 0.11 20.71 -55.10
CA PRO A 930 0.51 21.68 -56.12
C PRO A 930 1.99 22.07 -55.93
N ALA A 931 2.66 22.30 -57.07
CA ALA A 931 4.09 22.53 -57.17
C ALA A 931 4.60 23.68 -56.28
N ALA A 932 5.22 23.34 -55.16
CA ALA A 932 6.09 24.24 -54.42
C ALA A 932 7.34 23.47 -53.95
N THR A 933 8.51 24.06 -54.27
CA THR A 933 9.90 23.72 -53.90
C THR A 933 10.47 22.36 -54.32
N ARG A 934 11.43 22.39 -55.27
CA ARG A 934 12.43 21.33 -55.52
C ARG A 934 13.30 21.12 -54.27
N GLY A 935 12.75 20.47 -53.24
CA GLY A 935 13.47 20.01 -52.05
C GLY A 935 14.09 18.62 -52.26
N GLN A 936 15.24 18.37 -51.65
CA GLN A 936 16.02 17.14 -51.78
C GLN A 936 15.19 15.87 -51.48
N ARG A 937 15.37 14.81 -52.29
CA ARG A 937 14.72 13.50 -52.13
C ARG A 937 15.19 12.83 -50.82
N ALA A 938 14.32 12.69 -49.82
CA ALA A 938 14.63 12.06 -48.52
C ALA A 938 13.67 10.88 -48.20
N LEU A 939 14.16 9.88 -47.47
CA LEU A 939 13.42 8.66 -47.08
C LEU A 939 13.14 8.68 -45.57
N PRO A 940 11.88 8.70 -45.10
CA PRO A 940 11.57 8.74 -43.67
C PRO A 940 11.90 7.41 -42.97
N TYR A 941 12.28 7.50 -41.70
CA TYR A 941 12.51 6.35 -40.82
C TYR A 941 12.07 6.63 -39.38
N SER A 942 11.80 5.56 -38.64
CA SER A 942 11.68 5.55 -37.17
C SER A 942 12.54 4.42 -36.62
N LEU A 943 13.29 4.67 -35.54
CA LEU A 943 14.12 3.66 -34.89
C LEU A 943 13.55 3.39 -33.49
N LEU A 944 13.39 2.12 -33.11
CA LEU A 944 12.97 1.74 -31.77
C LEU A 944 14.01 0.78 -31.20
N VAL A 945 14.43 1.02 -29.96
CA VAL A 945 15.36 0.15 -29.24
C VAL A 945 14.64 -0.37 -28.01
N HIS A 946 14.40 -1.68 -27.97
CA HIS A 946 13.83 -2.36 -26.81
C HIS A 946 14.88 -3.27 -26.18
N SER A 947 15.03 -3.27 -24.86
CA SER A 947 15.95 -4.18 -24.18
C SER A 947 15.22 -5.06 -23.17
N TRP A 948 15.65 -6.32 -23.05
CA TRP A 948 15.30 -7.14 -21.89
C TRP A 948 16.31 -6.83 -20.80
N SER A 949 15.86 -6.06 -19.83
CA SER A 949 16.72 -5.48 -18.81
C SER A 949 16.24 -5.81 -17.42
N SER A 950 17.17 -5.91 -16.48
CA SER A 950 16.80 -5.81 -15.07
C SER A 950 16.51 -4.35 -14.66
N VAL A 951 16.92 -3.33 -15.44
CA VAL A 951 16.52 -1.93 -15.20
C VAL A 951 15.22 -1.60 -15.90
N ALA A 952 14.18 -1.26 -15.12
CA ALA A 952 12.85 -0.95 -15.64
C ALA A 952 12.37 0.46 -15.28
N LEU A 953 11.68 1.11 -16.23
CA LEU A 953 10.91 2.34 -16.01
C LEU A 953 9.43 2.00 -16.15
N ARG A 954 8.65 2.22 -15.09
CA ARG A 954 7.20 2.06 -15.10
C ARG A 954 6.54 3.39 -14.81
N ALA A 955 5.91 3.96 -15.83
CA ALA A 955 5.19 5.22 -15.73
C ALA A 955 3.68 5.01 -15.81
N GLU A 956 2.95 5.78 -15.00
CA GLU A 956 1.50 5.80 -14.95
C GLU A 956 0.99 7.24 -15.06
N LEU A 957 -0.21 7.38 -15.59
CA LEU A 957 -0.88 8.67 -15.77
C LEU A 957 -2.31 8.56 -15.28
N LEU A 958 -2.66 9.43 -14.34
CA LEU A 958 -4.02 9.60 -13.83
C LEU A 958 -4.52 10.97 -14.23
N GLN A 959 -5.72 11.02 -14.80
CA GLN A 959 -6.32 12.26 -15.29
C GLN A 959 -7.68 12.46 -14.60
N ALA A 960 -7.88 13.62 -13.99
CA ALA A 960 -9.04 13.88 -13.14
C ALA A 960 -10.36 14.09 -13.91
N SER A 961 -10.27 14.42 -15.20
CA SER A 961 -11.39 14.81 -16.08
C SER A 961 -10.91 14.76 -17.54
N HIS A 962 -11.80 14.60 -18.51
CA HIS A 962 -11.51 14.69 -19.95
C HIS A 962 -11.90 16.03 -20.56
N GLU A 963 -12.21 17.04 -19.74
CA GLU A 963 -12.48 18.40 -20.21
C GLU A 963 -11.21 19.28 -20.26
N PRO A 964 -11.15 20.31 -21.13
CA PRO A 964 -10.04 21.26 -21.15
C PRO A 964 -9.89 21.94 -19.80
N GLY A 965 -8.72 21.86 -19.19
CA GLY A 965 -8.45 22.31 -17.82
C GLY A 965 -8.24 21.16 -16.83
N ALA A 966 -8.38 19.90 -17.26
CA ALA A 966 -8.12 18.74 -16.43
C ALA A 966 -6.68 18.69 -15.89
N ARG A 967 -6.56 18.29 -14.62
CA ARG A 967 -5.29 17.96 -13.99
C ARG A 967 -4.86 16.55 -14.42
N VAL A 968 -3.60 16.45 -14.85
CA VAL A 968 -2.94 15.20 -15.21
C VAL A 968 -1.80 14.97 -14.22
N ASP A 969 -1.90 13.91 -13.43
CA ASP A 969 -0.90 13.45 -12.48
C ASP A 969 -0.10 12.31 -13.14
N VAL A 970 1.22 12.42 -13.11
CA VAL A 970 2.15 11.47 -13.73
C VAL A 970 3.10 10.95 -12.66
N SER A 971 3.17 9.64 -12.53
CA SER A 971 4.09 8.96 -11.61
C SER A 971 5.00 8.02 -12.40
N ALA A 972 6.21 7.81 -11.89
CA ALA A 972 7.18 6.91 -12.49
C ALA A 972 7.98 6.17 -11.42
N VAL A 973 8.22 4.88 -11.63
CA VAL A 973 9.02 4.03 -10.75
C VAL A 973 10.21 3.48 -11.54
N LEU A 974 11.40 3.68 -11.00
CA LEU A 974 12.66 3.16 -11.50
C LEU A 974 13.18 2.06 -10.58
N THR A 975 13.40 0.88 -11.17
CA THR A 975 13.92 -0.28 -10.44
C THR A 975 15.08 -0.92 -11.19
N GLN A 976 15.97 -1.58 -10.46
CA GLN A 976 16.93 -2.53 -10.99
C GLN A 976 16.69 -3.88 -10.32
N SER A 977 16.40 -4.89 -11.14
CA SER A 977 16.02 -6.24 -10.75
C SER A 977 14.87 -6.16 -9.73
N GLY A 978 13.85 -5.31 -9.98
CA GLY A 978 12.71 -5.11 -9.08
C GLY A 978 12.97 -4.31 -7.79
N ILE A 979 14.22 -3.97 -7.48
CA ILE A 979 14.58 -3.17 -6.31
C ILE A 979 14.66 -1.70 -6.71
N PRO A 980 14.08 -0.76 -5.94
CA PRO A 980 14.20 0.67 -6.22
C PRO A 980 15.66 1.12 -6.43
N LEU A 981 15.83 2.05 -7.37
CA LEU A 981 17.11 2.72 -7.62
C LEU A 981 17.22 3.96 -6.71
N ASP A 982 18.10 3.88 -5.71
CA ASP A 982 18.28 4.92 -4.70
C ASP A 982 19.23 6.06 -5.14
N GLY A 983 19.74 5.99 -6.38
CA GLY A 983 20.70 6.96 -6.94
C GLY A 983 20.04 8.20 -7.56
N GLN A 984 20.86 9.21 -7.89
CA GLN A 984 20.40 10.41 -8.63
C GLN A 984 20.00 10.05 -10.07
N ALA A 985 18.76 9.63 -10.26
CA ALA A 985 18.14 9.50 -11.57
C ALA A 985 17.33 10.76 -11.89
N ALA A 986 17.48 11.28 -13.11
CA ALA A 986 16.64 12.35 -13.63
C ALA A 986 15.49 11.71 -14.41
N VAL A 987 14.26 12.05 -14.04
CA VAL A 987 13.04 11.62 -14.73
C VAL A 987 12.29 12.86 -15.21
N TRP A 988 11.94 12.90 -16.48
CA TRP A 988 11.19 13.99 -17.08
C TRP A 988 10.29 13.48 -18.19
N ALA A 989 9.28 14.27 -18.56
CA ALA A 989 8.43 14.02 -19.71
C ALA A 989 8.57 15.16 -20.72
N ASP A 990 8.83 14.83 -21.98
CA ASP A 990 8.67 15.77 -23.09
C ASP A 990 7.19 15.74 -23.50
N VAL A 991 6.45 16.79 -23.16
CA VAL A 991 5.00 16.89 -23.38
C VAL A 991 4.73 17.69 -24.65
N THR A 992 4.18 17.05 -25.67
CA THR A 992 3.71 17.70 -26.90
C THR A 992 2.22 17.97 -26.81
N ARG A 993 1.83 19.24 -26.92
CA ARG A 993 0.44 19.71 -26.95
C ARG A 993 -0.22 19.45 -28.31
N PRO A 994 -1.56 19.50 -28.39
CA PRO A 994 -2.29 19.32 -29.65
C PRO A 994 -1.90 20.27 -30.79
N ASP A 995 -1.39 21.46 -30.48
CA ASP A 995 -0.94 22.48 -31.45
C ASP A 995 0.48 22.25 -31.99
N GLY A 996 1.14 21.16 -31.55
CA GLY A 996 2.52 20.84 -31.89
C GLY A 996 3.57 21.53 -31.02
N SER A 997 3.19 22.47 -30.14
CA SER A 997 4.10 23.06 -29.16
C SER A 997 4.48 22.02 -28.11
N SER A 998 5.70 22.09 -27.58
CA SER A 998 6.18 21.18 -26.54
C SER A 998 6.76 21.90 -25.34
N PHE A 999 6.76 21.23 -24.19
CA PHE A 999 7.44 21.66 -22.96
C PHE A 999 7.94 20.44 -22.18
N THR A 1000 8.92 20.65 -21.30
CA THR A 1000 9.45 19.60 -20.43
C THR A 1000 8.80 19.65 -19.05
N LEU A 1001 8.26 18.53 -18.59
CA LEU A 1001 7.73 18.32 -17.24
C LEU A 1001 8.76 17.52 -16.43
N VAL A 1002 9.34 18.11 -15.38
CA VAL A 1002 10.33 17.43 -14.52
C VAL A 1002 9.61 16.68 -13.41
N LEU A 1003 9.91 15.39 -13.20
CA LEU A 1003 9.34 14.58 -12.12
C LEU A 1003 10.29 14.54 -10.92
N LEU A 1004 9.79 14.97 -9.76
CA LEU A 1004 10.55 15.06 -8.52
C LEU A 1004 10.52 13.73 -7.77
N ALA A 1005 11.62 13.38 -7.12
CA ALA A 1005 11.70 12.19 -6.27
C ALA A 1005 10.81 12.35 -5.03
N THR A 1006 10.03 11.33 -4.71
CA THR A 1006 9.10 11.29 -3.56
C THR A 1006 9.54 10.25 -2.53
N GLU A 1007 10.03 9.11 -3.01
CA GLU A 1007 10.63 8.00 -2.27
C GLU A 1007 11.78 7.44 -3.13
N PRO A 1008 12.66 6.57 -2.59
CA PRO A 1008 13.69 5.93 -3.39
C PRO A 1008 13.08 5.22 -4.62
N GLY A 1009 13.59 5.54 -5.82
CA GLY A 1009 13.10 5.05 -7.10
C GLY A 1009 11.74 5.60 -7.58
N ARG A 1010 10.99 6.38 -6.79
CA ARG A 1010 9.67 6.92 -7.17
C ARG A 1010 9.71 8.41 -7.48
N HIS A 1011 9.15 8.79 -8.62
CA HIS A 1011 9.10 10.16 -9.11
C HIS A 1011 7.68 10.57 -9.49
N ALA A 1012 7.30 11.84 -9.27
CA ALA A 1012 5.98 12.34 -9.61
C ALA A 1012 5.99 13.81 -10.08
N ALA A 1013 5.03 14.16 -10.94
CA ALA A 1013 4.71 15.54 -11.33
C ALA A 1013 3.27 15.67 -11.81
N SER A 1014 2.79 16.91 -11.97
CA SER A 1014 1.45 17.20 -12.48
C SER A 1014 1.49 18.37 -13.46
N PHE A 1015 0.57 18.39 -14.43
CA PHE A 1015 0.32 19.55 -15.29
C PHE A 1015 -1.16 19.69 -15.64
N ILE A 1016 -1.53 20.83 -16.24
CA ILE A 1016 -2.91 21.11 -16.68
C ILE A 1016 -3.03 20.93 -18.20
N ALA A 1017 -3.93 20.06 -18.64
CA ALA A 1017 -4.27 19.84 -20.03
C ALA A 1017 -5.29 20.88 -20.52
N GLY A 1018 -4.82 22.09 -20.83
CA GLY A 1018 -5.69 23.25 -21.12
C GLY A 1018 -6.26 23.32 -22.54
N SER A 1019 -5.61 22.69 -23.54
CA SER A 1019 -6.03 22.76 -24.95
C SER A 1019 -6.73 21.47 -25.40
N PRO A 1020 -7.90 21.53 -26.07
CA PRO A 1020 -8.55 20.34 -26.61
C PRO A 1020 -7.64 19.56 -27.58
N GLY A 1021 -7.54 18.24 -27.38
CA GLY A 1021 -6.80 17.30 -28.23
C GLY A 1021 -5.97 16.30 -27.43
N VAL A 1022 -5.05 15.62 -28.12
CA VAL A 1022 -4.12 14.65 -27.52
C VAL A 1022 -2.86 15.37 -27.05
N HIS A 1023 -2.53 15.23 -25.76
CA HIS A 1023 -1.24 15.57 -25.20
C HIS A 1023 -0.39 14.29 -25.17
N LYS A 1024 0.73 14.30 -25.89
CA LYS A 1024 1.66 13.17 -25.95
C LYS A 1024 2.77 13.39 -24.93
N LEU A 1025 2.97 12.43 -24.04
CA LEU A 1025 4.02 12.47 -23.02
C LEU A 1025 5.05 11.40 -23.35
N ARG A 1026 6.24 11.82 -23.78
CA ARG A 1026 7.40 10.92 -23.86
C ARG A 1026 8.15 11.01 -22.54
N LEU A 1027 7.86 10.10 -21.63
CA LEU A 1027 8.61 9.98 -20.38
C LEU A 1027 10.00 9.42 -20.64
N ARG A 1028 10.99 9.98 -19.96
CA ARG A 1028 12.40 9.64 -20.11
C ARG A 1028 13.05 9.60 -18.74
N ALA A 1029 13.90 8.60 -18.55
CA ALA A 1029 14.73 8.46 -17.38
C ALA A 1029 16.20 8.33 -17.79
N ARG A 1030 17.07 9.01 -17.05
CA ARG A 1030 18.52 8.85 -17.14
C ARG A 1030 19.08 8.69 -15.74
N GLY A 1031 19.86 7.65 -15.53
CA GLY A 1031 20.49 7.38 -14.24
C GLY A 1031 21.71 6.49 -14.39
N GLN A 1032 22.17 5.97 -13.25
CA GLN A 1032 23.20 4.95 -13.18
C GLN A 1032 22.66 3.68 -12.53
N THR A 1033 23.09 2.53 -13.04
CA THR A 1033 22.91 1.24 -12.37
C THR A 1033 23.69 1.21 -11.05
N ARG A 1034 23.44 0.20 -10.21
CA ARG A 1034 24.21 -0.04 -8.99
C ARG A 1034 25.71 -0.27 -9.22
N LYS A 1035 26.11 -0.64 -10.44
CA LYS A 1035 27.53 -0.78 -10.84
C LYS A 1035 28.08 0.49 -11.52
N GLY A 1036 27.30 1.57 -11.55
CA GLY A 1036 27.73 2.88 -12.05
C GLY A 1036 27.60 3.09 -13.56
N MET A 1037 27.02 2.14 -14.32
CA MET A 1037 26.82 2.33 -15.76
C MET A 1037 25.61 3.21 -16.03
N THR A 1038 25.74 4.15 -16.96
CA THR A 1038 24.63 5.04 -17.33
C THR A 1038 23.59 4.29 -18.14
N PHE A 1039 22.30 4.46 -17.81
CA PHE A 1039 21.17 3.95 -18.58
C PHE A 1039 20.25 5.07 -19.07
N THR A 1040 19.47 4.76 -20.11
CA THR A 1040 18.30 5.53 -20.52
C THR A 1040 17.08 4.63 -20.67
N ARG A 1041 15.92 5.09 -20.23
CA ARG A 1041 14.63 4.42 -20.44
C ARG A 1041 13.60 5.42 -20.90
N GLU A 1042 12.67 4.99 -21.73
CA GLU A 1042 11.59 5.81 -22.26
C GLU A 1042 10.26 5.08 -22.15
N GLN A 1043 9.17 5.82 -21.98
CA GLN A 1043 7.82 5.28 -22.06
C GLN A 1043 6.88 6.37 -22.59
N THR A 1044 6.04 6.04 -23.56
CA THR A 1044 5.05 6.99 -24.09
C THR A 1044 3.70 6.79 -23.43
N LEU A 1045 3.11 7.89 -22.95
CA LEU A 1045 1.75 7.97 -22.42
C LEU A 1045 0.98 9.05 -23.18
N THR A 1046 -0.35 8.96 -23.18
CA THR A 1046 -1.21 10.00 -23.78
C THR A 1046 -2.28 10.45 -22.80
N ALA A 1047 -2.48 11.77 -22.71
CA ALA A 1047 -3.60 12.39 -22.01
C ALA A 1047 -4.51 13.05 -23.05
N VAL A 1048 -5.83 12.96 -22.87
CA VAL A 1048 -6.80 13.40 -23.89
C VAL A 1048 -7.85 14.29 -23.27
N VAL A 1049 -8.09 15.45 -23.88
CA VAL A 1049 -9.12 16.41 -23.42
C VAL A 1049 -9.95 16.94 -24.58
N TRP A 1050 -11.26 17.07 -24.42
CA TRP A 1050 -12.15 17.70 -25.38
C TRP A 1050 -13.39 18.26 -24.67
N ARG A 1051 -14.10 19.19 -25.32
CA ARG A 1051 -15.31 19.77 -24.74
C ARG A 1051 -16.39 18.70 -24.57
N GLY A 1052 -16.90 18.53 -23.36
CA GLY A 1052 -17.90 17.51 -23.02
C GLY A 1052 -17.32 16.11 -22.82
N GLY A 1053 -16.01 15.98 -22.54
CA GLY A 1053 -15.35 14.68 -22.37
C GLY A 1053 -15.73 13.90 -21.11
N ASP A 1054 -16.28 14.56 -20.09
CA ASP A 1054 -16.77 13.92 -18.86
C ASP A 1054 -18.24 13.47 -18.96
N ARG A 1055 -18.87 13.65 -20.13
CA ARG A 1055 -20.22 13.16 -20.36
C ARG A 1055 -20.13 11.71 -20.80
N ASP A 1056 -20.89 10.83 -20.13
CA ASP A 1056 -21.02 9.44 -20.57
C ASP A 1056 -21.38 9.41 -22.06
N PRO A 1057 -20.75 8.54 -22.87
CA PRO A 1057 -21.25 8.26 -24.20
C PRO A 1057 -22.64 7.68 -24.02
N VAL A 1058 -23.68 8.49 -24.20
CA VAL A 1058 -25.07 8.04 -24.11
C VAL A 1058 -25.22 6.87 -25.09
N PRO A 1059 -25.52 5.65 -24.61
CA PRO A 1059 -25.88 4.56 -25.50
C PRO A 1059 -27.17 4.98 -26.19
N GLY A 1060 -27.11 5.24 -27.49
CA GLY A 1060 -28.25 5.75 -28.26
C GLY A 1060 -28.08 7.15 -28.84
N GLY A 1061 -26.87 7.51 -29.30
CA GLY A 1061 -26.63 8.62 -30.23
C GLY A 1061 -27.24 8.43 -31.63
N GLY A 1062 -28.45 7.86 -31.70
CA GLY A 1062 -29.25 7.67 -32.91
C GLY A 1062 -30.59 8.43 -32.86
N ARG A 1063 -30.75 9.44 -32.00
CA ARG A 1063 -31.96 10.31 -32.00
C ARG A 1063 -31.88 11.45 -33.01
N ARG A 1064 -31.48 11.17 -34.26
CA ARG A 1064 -31.81 12.09 -35.38
C ARG A 1064 -33.20 11.83 -35.96
N HIS A 1065 -33.83 10.70 -35.64
CA HIS A 1065 -35.19 10.39 -36.10
C HIS A 1065 -36.30 10.79 -35.11
N ASP A 1066 -36.05 10.76 -33.79
CA ASP A 1066 -37.11 10.98 -32.79
C ASP A 1066 -37.62 12.44 -32.76
N GLY A 1067 -36.74 13.45 -32.90
CA GLY A 1067 -37.17 14.85 -32.89
C GLY A 1067 -37.99 15.26 -34.11
N LEU A 1068 -37.79 14.60 -35.25
CA LEU A 1068 -38.58 14.85 -36.46
C LEU A 1068 -39.98 14.23 -36.35
N CYS A 1069 -40.08 12.99 -35.83
CA CYS A 1069 -41.36 12.35 -35.59
C CYS A 1069 -42.18 13.09 -34.52
N GLU A 1070 -41.57 13.45 -33.38
CA GLU A 1070 -42.26 14.25 -32.35
C GLU A 1070 -42.71 15.63 -32.88
N TRP A 1071 -41.87 16.28 -33.70
CA TRP A 1071 -42.21 17.57 -34.32
C TRP A 1071 -43.33 17.45 -35.36
N LEU A 1072 -43.28 16.43 -36.24
CA LEU A 1072 -44.29 16.17 -37.26
C LEU A 1072 -45.63 15.73 -36.63
N GLU A 1073 -45.61 14.90 -35.60
CA GLU A 1073 -46.80 14.49 -34.86
C GLU A 1073 -47.42 15.67 -34.12
N CYS A 1074 -46.61 16.55 -33.51
CA CYS A 1074 -47.09 17.79 -32.89
C CYS A 1074 -47.72 18.74 -33.92
N LEU A 1075 -47.09 18.90 -35.09
CA LEU A 1075 -47.55 19.80 -36.15
C LEU A 1075 -48.82 19.28 -36.84
N LEU A 1076 -48.93 17.97 -37.04
CA LEU A 1076 -50.05 17.32 -37.73
C LEU A 1076 -51.16 16.83 -36.79
N ARG A 1077 -51.02 16.98 -35.47
CA ARG A 1077 -52.04 16.59 -34.48
C ARG A 1077 -53.38 17.26 -34.78
N ARG A 1078 -54.48 16.51 -34.70
CA ARG A 1078 -55.84 17.05 -34.84
C ARG A 1078 -56.09 18.08 -33.73
N GLY A 1079 -56.41 19.32 -34.12
CA GLY A 1079 -56.60 20.46 -33.21
C GLY A 1079 -55.31 21.10 -32.69
N GLY A 1080 -54.15 20.77 -33.28
CA GLY A 1080 -52.85 21.35 -32.96
C GLY A 1080 -52.54 22.62 -33.76
N VAL A 1081 -51.29 22.72 -34.25
CA VAL A 1081 -50.76 23.91 -34.95
C VAL A 1081 -51.55 24.23 -36.24
N ILE A 1082 -52.04 23.21 -36.94
CA ILE A 1082 -52.89 23.36 -38.13
C ILE A 1082 -54.35 23.52 -37.69
N GLN A 1083 -54.87 24.73 -37.83
CA GLN A 1083 -56.27 25.07 -37.54
C GLN A 1083 -57.23 24.47 -38.60
N PRO A 1084 -58.50 24.18 -38.25
CA PRO A 1084 -59.47 23.55 -39.16
C PRO A 1084 -59.69 24.31 -40.48
N GLU A 1085 -59.56 25.64 -40.46
CA GLU A 1085 -59.72 26.49 -41.64
C GLU A 1085 -58.56 26.32 -42.65
N LEU A 1086 -57.34 26.07 -42.17
CA LEU A 1086 -56.19 25.78 -43.04
C LEU A 1086 -56.26 24.35 -43.59
N GLU A 1087 -56.74 23.40 -42.78
CA GLU A 1087 -56.97 22.01 -43.22
C GLU A 1087 -58.00 21.94 -44.36
N LYS A 1088 -59.07 22.77 -44.31
CA LYS A 1088 -60.03 22.89 -45.40
C LYS A 1088 -59.40 23.42 -46.69
N ARG A 1089 -58.58 24.48 -46.62
CA ARG A 1089 -57.90 25.07 -47.79
C ARG A 1089 -56.85 24.14 -48.40
N LEU A 1090 -56.11 23.40 -47.56
CA LEU A 1090 -55.13 22.41 -48.03
C LEU A 1090 -55.81 21.23 -48.75
N ARG A 1091 -56.98 20.81 -48.27
CA ARG A 1091 -57.80 19.80 -48.96
C ARG A 1091 -58.34 20.30 -50.30
N GLU A 1092 -58.79 21.56 -50.38
CA GLU A 1092 -59.22 22.19 -51.64
C GLU A 1092 -58.04 22.36 -52.63
N ALA A 1093 -56.80 22.48 -52.13
CA ALA A 1093 -55.57 22.49 -52.92
C ALA A 1093 -55.03 21.08 -53.28
N GLY A 1094 -55.77 20.01 -52.96
CA GLY A 1094 -55.43 18.63 -53.33
C GLY A 1094 -54.50 17.89 -52.35
N LEU A 1095 -54.27 18.44 -51.15
CA LEU A 1095 -53.37 17.86 -50.15
C LEU A 1095 -54.18 17.18 -49.03
N ASP A 1096 -54.17 15.85 -49.00
CA ASP A 1096 -54.91 15.06 -48.01
C ASP A 1096 -54.11 14.87 -46.71
N LEU A 1097 -54.43 15.70 -45.72
CA LEU A 1097 -53.80 15.66 -44.40
C LEU A 1097 -54.07 14.36 -43.63
N GLU A 1098 -55.17 13.64 -43.91
CA GLU A 1098 -55.40 12.34 -43.29
C GLU A 1098 -54.48 11.26 -43.86
N ALA A 1099 -54.25 11.27 -45.18
CA ALA A 1099 -53.25 10.40 -45.81
C ALA A 1099 -51.84 10.72 -45.30
N LEU A 1100 -51.50 12.01 -45.15
CA LEU A 1100 -50.21 12.45 -44.63
C LEU A 1100 -50.00 12.00 -43.17
N ARG A 1101 -51.00 12.19 -42.29
CA ARG A 1101 -50.96 11.71 -40.90
C ARG A 1101 -50.77 10.20 -40.84
N LYS A 1102 -51.41 9.44 -41.74
CA LYS A 1102 -51.28 7.98 -41.81
C LYS A 1102 -49.90 7.54 -42.29
N CYS A 1103 -49.30 8.25 -43.25
CA CYS A 1103 -47.92 8.01 -43.68
C CYS A 1103 -46.91 8.31 -42.55
N VAL A 1104 -47.12 9.39 -41.81
CA VAL A 1104 -46.27 9.77 -40.68
C VAL A 1104 -46.40 8.76 -39.54
N ALA A 1105 -47.63 8.37 -39.16
CA ALA A 1105 -47.84 7.31 -38.18
C ALA A 1105 -47.19 6.00 -38.61
N GLY A 1106 -47.38 5.56 -39.87
CA GLY A 1106 -46.73 4.33 -40.36
C GLY A 1106 -45.20 4.39 -40.43
N HIS A 1107 -44.61 5.59 -40.52
CA HIS A 1107 -43.15 5.77 -40.52
C HIS A 1107 -42.57 5.93 -39.11
N CYS A 1108 -43.36 6.41 -38.15
CA CYS A 1108 -42.95 6.68 -36.77
C CYS A 1108 -43.33 5.57 -35.77
N ASP A 1109 -44.21 4.62 -36.12
CA ASP A 1109 -44.79 3.59 -35.23
C ASP A 1109 -44.10 2.20 -35.29
N ASP A 1110 -42.92 2.09 -35.91
CA ASP A 1110 -42.19 0.80 -36.07
C ASP A 1110 -41.44 0.34 -34.79
N ARG A 1111 -41.91 0.73 -33.60
CA ARG A 1111 -41.35 0.31 -32.30
C ARG A 1111 -42.43 0.12 -31.24
N GLY A 1112 -42.85 -1.12 -30.97
CA GLY A 1112 -43.72 -1.36 -29.82
C GLY A 1112 -44.42 -2.73 -29.64
N ARG A 1113 -43.89 -3.85 -30.13
CA ARG A 1113 -44.36 -5.19 -29.68
C ARG A 1113 -43.26 -5.95 -28.96
N ASP A 1114 -43.22 -5.81 -27.64
CA ASP A 1114 -42.57 -6.76 -26.72
C ASP A 1114 -43.53 -7.95 -26.52
N PRO A 1115 -43.17 -9.19 -26.89
CA PRO A 1115 -44.04 -10.36 -26.76
C PRO A 1115 -44.09 -10.96 -25.33
N ARG A 1116 -43.66 -10.23 -24.29
CA ARG A 1116 -43.56 -10.77 -22.91
C ARG A 1116 -44.64 -10.31 -21.92
N ASN A 1117 -45.80 -9.88 -22.38
CA ASN A 1117 -46.94 -9.57 -21.51
C ASN A 1117 -48.25 -10.20 -22.02
N GLU A 1118 -48.24 -11.51 -22.27
CA GLU A 1118 -49.43 -12.38 -22.20
C GLU A 1118 -48.98 -13.76 -21.71
N GLY A 1119 -49.36 -14.12 -20.47
CA GLY A 1119 -49.04 -15.40 -19.84
C GLY A 1119 -48.96 -15.32 -18.33
#